data_AF-A0A4S2LAR3-F1
#
_entry.id   AF-A0A4S2LAR3-F1
#
_cell.length_a   1.000
_cell.length_b   1.000
_cell.length_c   1.000
_cell.angle_alpha   90.00
_cell.angle_beta   90.00
_cell.angle_gamma   90.00
#
_symmetry.space_group_name_H-M   'P 1'
#
loop_
_entity.id
_entity.type
_entity.pdbx_description
1 polymer ?
#
loop_
_entity_poly.entity_id
_entity_poly.type
_entity_poly.pdbx_seq_one_letter_code
_entity_poly.pdbx_strand_id
1 'polypeptide(L)'
;MGREDKATWKSNYFTKLVQLLDDYPKCFIVGADNVGSKQMQQIRMSLRGNAVVLMGKNTMMRKAIRGHIERNAALEKLLPHIRGNVGFVFTRGDLIEVRDKLLENKVRAPARAGAIAPLSVIIPAQNTGLGPEKTSFFQALSIPTKISKGTIEIINDVHILKPGDKVGASEATLLNMLNISPFSYGLLVEQVYDSGTIFAPEILDIKPEDLREKFMAGVANLASVCLAIGYPTVASAPHSIANGFKNLLAIAAVTDVEFAEAATIKEYIKDPSKFAAAAAAVAAPAAAAADAPAAEKKEEKKEESESEDDDMGFGLMGLLSEGSPLSWEETKKLSDHVRKHGVIQFINLYKRLRDRQGDVLKWGDEVEYILVKFDDDAKTAKLSLRAVEILRILNEKENEDPDNVKSLWRPEYGAYMIEGTPGKPYGGLLAHFNVVEANMRYRRQEATKLLQPNEVLMSLTVFPRVGASDFTDPVTHPTPNTGASRSLFFPDEAIYPGHPRFKTLTRNIRERRQEKVAINIPIYKDENVPLLFKEDLGSKGDDGSSSKAAKDNHIYMDAMGFGMGCCCLQLTFQACNIEEARTLYDQLTPLCPIMLALTAASPFYRGYVSDVDCRWNVISSSVDCRTQEERGLKPLKENKFRISKSRYDSIDSYLSEQGEKYNDVPLTYDDEIYKQLLDNEIDHLLAQHIAHLFIRDSVSLFSEKIHQNDLEDTDHFEVRLQLQLCQFCSWQQTFLPSQTVILFQNIQSTNWQTMRFKPPPPNSSIGWRVEFRPCEVQITDFENAAIVCFTVLLTRVILSYKLNLLIPISKVDQNMVRAQKRDAVKVEKFWFRRDITSDIKSDNTQLEYTEFTINEIINGKNGVFPGLVPLVNSYLANMNVDADTHCTIQRYLKLIQKRASGELLTTAAWLRKEVTSHAEYKHDAVITQRINYDLLKKIDSIVSSDISCPELLGQCVSSKTTDTIPAAVAKAEKCSTTNC
;
A
#
# COMPACT_ATOMS: atom_id res chain seq x y z
N MET A 1 33.15 -21.62 -37.70
CA MET A 1 32.73 -20.23 -37.46
C MET A 1 33.88 -19.32 -37.84
N GLY A 2 33.68 -18.47 -38.85
CA GLY A 2 34.72 -17.57 -39.37
C GLY A 2 35.21 -16.59 -38.30
N ARG A 3 36.47 -16.15 -38.41
CA ARG A 3 37.04 -15.11 -37.53
C ARG A 3 36.20 -13.84 -37.70
N GLU A 4 35.35 -13.54 -36.72
CA GLU A 4 34.77 -12.20 -36.57
C GLU A 4 35.89 -11.16 -36.55
N ASP A 5 35.60 -10.01 -37.13
CA ASP A 5 36.53 -8.89 -37.15
C ASP A 5 36.87 -8.45 -35.72
N LYS A 6 38.15 -8.18 -35.43
CA LYS A 6 38.61 -7.97 -34.04
C LYS A 6 37.96 -6.76 -33.37
N ALA A 7 37.49 -5.79 -34.17
CA ALA A 7 36.78 -4.62 -33.69
C ALA A 7 35.31 -4.94 -33.34
N THR A 8 34.60 -5.68 -34.19
CA THR A 8 33.20 -6.09 -33.95
C THR A 8 33.11 -7.06 -32.79
N TRP A 9 34.02 -8.03 -32.68
CA TRP A 9 34.10 -8.94 -31.53
C TRP A 9 34.27 -8.19 -30.20
N LYS A 10 35.13 -7.16 -30.17
CA LYS A 10 35.29 -6.31 -28.99
C LYS A 10 34.01 -5.55 -28.69
N SER A 11 33.38 -4.91 -29.68
CA SER A 11 32.13 -4.18 -29.46
C SER A 11 31.04 -5.08 -28.87
N ASN A 12 30.86 -6.28 -29.44
CA ASN A 12 29.89 -7.26 -28.97
C ASN A 12 30.20 -7.73 -27.53
N TYR A 13 31.48 -7.87 -27.19
CA TYR A 13 31.89 -8.19 -25.82
C TYR A 13 31.54 -7.07 -24.83
N PHE A 14 31.75 -5.80 -25.21
CA PHE A 14 31.39 -4.65 -24.37
C PHE A 14 29.88 -4.61 -24.14
N THR A 15 29.07 -4.72 -25.20
CA THR A 15 27.61 -4.75 -25.09
C THR A 15 27.14 -5.91 -24.22
N LYS A 16 27.71 -7.10 -24.39
CA LYS A 16 27.33 -8.29 -23.61
C LYS A 16 27.69 -8.16 -22.13
N LEU A 17 28.86 -7.62 -21.80
CA LEU A 17 29.25 -7.39 -20.40
C LEU A 17 28.35 -6.34 -19.75
N VAL A 18 27.99 -5.29 -20.48
CA VAL A 18 27.07 -4.25 -20.02
C VAL A 18 25.68 -4.81 -19.76
N GLN A 19 25.13 -5.56 -20.73
CA GLN A 19 23.83 -6.23 -20.57
C GLN A 19 23.85 -7.13 -19.34
N LEU A 20 24.89 -7.95 -19.14
CA LEU A 20 24.98 -8.81 -17.97
C LEU A 20 25.12 -8.05 -16.65
N LEU A 21 25.71 -6.85 -16.64
CA LEU A 21 25.78 -6.00 -15.45
C LEU A 21 24.44 -5.31 -15.14
N ASP A 22 23.62 -5.03 -16.15
CA ASP A 22 22.29 -4.44 -15.99
C ASP A 22 21.24 -5.53 -15.64
N ASP A 23 21.33 -6.71 -16.27
CA ASP A 23 20.37 -7.82 -16.17
C ASP A 23 20.51 -8.65 -14.89
N TYR A 24 21.70 -8.67 -14.28
CA TYR A 24 22.00 -9.49 -13.11
C TYR A 24 22.48 -8.62 -11.94
N PRO A 25 21.74 -8.57 -10.82
CA PRO A 25 22.09 -7.75 -9.67
C PRO A 25 23.29 -8.28 -8.87
N LYS A 26 23.56 -9.59 -8.98
CA LYS A 26 24.58 -10.32 -8.21
C LYS A 26 25.67 -10.87 -9.13
N CYS A 27 26.92 -10.76 -8.68
CA CYS A 27 28.07 -11.23 -9.41
C CYS A 27 29.17 -11.76 -8.48
N PHE A 28 29.72 -12.93 -8.79
CA PHE A 28 30.96 -13.41 -8.16
C PHE A 28 32.17 -13.03 -8.98
N ILE A 29 33.21 -12.52 -8.31
CA ILE A 29 34.56 -12.42 -8.86
C ILE A 29 35.27 -13.73 -8.54
N VAL A 30 35.61 -14.48 -9.60
CA VAL A 30 36.25 -15.79 -9.46
C VAL A 30 37.66 -15.77 -10.03
N GLY A 31 38.61 -16.30 -9.26
CA GLY A 31 39.95 -16.64 -9.71
C GLY A 31 39.95 -17.99 -10.44
N ALA A 32 40.49 -18.02 -11.65
CA ALA A 32 40.50 -19.19 -12.52
C ALA A 32 41.93 -19.74 -12.78
N ASP A 33 42.73 -19.87 -11.73
CA ASP A 33 44.11 -20.36 -11.85
C ASP A 33 44.16 -21.89 -12.04
N ASN A 34 44.94 -22.34 -13.02
CA ASN A 34 45.12 -23.75 -13.41
C ASN A 34 43.83 -24.49 -13.84
N VAL A 35 42.79 -23.78 -14.27
CA VAL A 35 41.53 -24.37 -14.74
C VAL A 35 41.60 -24.73 -16.24
N GLY A 36 41.33 -26.00 -16.56
CA GLY A 36 41.35 -26.48 -17.95
C GLY A 36 40.09 -26.13 -18.74
N SER A 37 40.18 -26.06 -20.08
CA SER A 37 39.04 -25.73 -20.95
C SER A 37 37.86 -26.71 -20.80
N LYS A 38 38.14 -28.01 -20.62
CA LYS A 38 37.12 -29.05 -20.40
C LYS A 38 36.40 -28.86 -19.05
N GLN A 39 37.13 -28.48 -18.01
CA GLN A 39 36.57 -28.16 -16.70
C GLN A 39 35.66 -26.92 -16.77
N MET A 40 36.09 -25.86 -17.46
CA MET A 40 35.24 -24.68 -17.68
C MET A 40 33.96 -24.99 -18.45
N GLN A 41 34.01 -25.92 -19.42
CA GLN A 41 32.82 -26.37 -20.14
C GLN A 41 31.87 -27.14 -19.23
N GLN A 42 32.39 -28.05 -18.39
CA GLN A 42 31.58 -28.77 -17.40
C GLN A 42 30.94 -27.82 -16.38
N ILE A 43 31.69 -26.84 -15.88
CA ILE A 43 31.18 -25.81 -14.97
C ILE A 43 30.06 -25.01 -15.66
N ARG A 44 30.25 -24.58 -16.91
CA ARG A 44 29.21 -23.88 -17.69
C ARG A 44 27.97 -24.74 -17.94
N MET A 45 28.12 -26.06 -18.09
CA MET A 45 26.98 -26.98 -18.22
C MET A 45 26.24 -27.13 -16.89
N SER A 46 26.96 -27.27 -15.77
CA SER A 46 26.37 -27.40 -14.43
C SER A 46 25.65 -26.12 -13.97
N LEU A 47 26.10 -24.95 -14.42
CA LEU A 47 25.52 -23.66 -14.08
C LEU A 47 24.44 -23.20 -15.08
N ARG A 48 24.13 -24.02 -16.10
CA ARG A 48 23.19 -23.64 -17.16
C ARG A 48 21.77 -23.55 -16.58
N GLY A 49 21.17 -22.36 -16.67
CA GLY A 49 19.87 -22.04 -16.07
C GLY A 49 19.97 -21.18 -14.82
N ASN A 50 21.04 -21.30 -14.03
CA ASN A 50 21.18 -20.62 -12.73
C ASN A 50 22.23 -19.50 -12.72
N ALA A 51 23.30 -19.61 -13.52
CA ALA A 51 24.35 -18.60 -13.59
C ALA A 51 25.07 -18.53 -14.94
N VAL A 52 25.58 -17.34 -15.28
CA VAL A 52 26.31 -17.07 -16.52
C VAL A 52 27.77 -16.72 -16.21
N VAL A 53 28.69 -17.57 -16.66
CA VAL A 53 30.14 -17.35 -16.51
C VAL A 53 30.70 -16.55 -17.68
N LEU A 54 31.32 -15.40 -17.41
CA LEU A 54 31.99 -14.55 -18.39
C LEU A 54 33.46 -14.36 -18.03
N MET A 55 34.36 -14.79 -18.92
CA MET A 55 35.79 -14.53 -18.80
C MET A 55 36.19 -13.37 -19.72
N GLY A 56 37.22 -12.62 -19.37
CA GLY A 56 37.65 -11.45 -20.14
C GLY A 56 39.08 -11.03 -19.89
N LYS A 57 39.59 -10.16 -20.76
CA LYS A 57 40.88 -9.50 -20.52
C LYS A 57 40.68 -8.35 -19.54
N ASN A 58 41.48 -8.29 -18.47
CA ASN A 58 41.36 -7.30 -17.39
C ASN A 58 41.26 -5.84 -17.90
N THR A 59 42.06 -5.48 -18.91
CA THR A 59 42.04 -4.12 -19.47
C THR A 59 40.75 -3.80 -20.22
N MET A 60 40.11 -4.79 -20.85
CA MET A 60 38.82 -4.60 -21.53
C MET A 60 37.67 -4.52 -20.54
N MET A 61 37.63 -5.42 -19.54
CA MET A 61 36.59 -5.41 -18.50
C MET A 61 36.62 -4.10 -17.70
N ARG A 62 37.80 -3.63 -17.28
CA ARG A 62 37.93 -2.33 -16.60
C ARG A 62 37.48 -1.15 -17.45
N LYS A 63 37.73 -1.17 -18.76
CA LYS A 63 37.30 -0.09 -19.67
C LYS A 63 35.79 -0.08 -19.87
N ALA A 64 35.17 -1.26 -20.02
CA ALA A 64 33.72 -1.40 -20.13
C ALA A 64 33.01 -0.91 -18.86
N ILE A 65 33.50 -1.34 -17.69
CA ILE A 65 32.95 -0.92 -16.41
C ILE A 65 33.11 0.59 -16.21
N ARG A 66 34.28 1.17 -16.53
CA ARG A 66 34.49 2.63 -16.44
C ARG A 66 33.53 3.45 -17.30
N GLY A 67 33.18 2.96 -18.49
CA GLY A 67 32.21 3.62 -19.36
C GLY A 67 30.77 3.58 -18.81
N HIS A 68 30.48 2.68 -17.86
CA HIS A 68 29.17 2.52 -17.22
C HIS A 68 29.06 3.14 -15.82
N ILE A 69 30.14 3.74 -15.30
CA ILE A 69 30.15 4.37 -13.97
C ILE A 69 29.16 5.54 -13.89
N GLU A 70 28.92 6.26 -14.99
CA GLU A 70 27.97 7.39 -15.02
C GLU A 70 26.53 6.98 -14.72
N ARG A 71 26.15 5.72 -15.04
CA ARG A 71 24.82 5.16 -14.73
C ARG A 71 24.76 4.46 -13.38
N ASN A 72 25.87 3.84 -12.94
CA ASN A 72 25.95 3.13 -11.67
C ASN A 72 27.31 3.35 -10.99
N ALA A 73 27.36 4.35 -10.10
CA ALA A 73 28.57 4.74 -9.37
C ALA A 73 29.15 3.61 -8.48
N ALA A 74 28.34 2.63 -8.09
CA ALA A 74 28.78 1.54 -7.21
C ALA A 74 29.74 0.54 -7.89
N LEU A 75 29.79 0.54 -9.22
CA LEU A 75 30.72 -0.30 -10.00
C LEU A 75 32.18 0.12 -9.85
N GLU A 76 32.46 1.33 -9.35
CA GLU A 76 33.82 1.79 -9.08
C GLU A 76 34.54 0.88 -8.06
N LYS A 77 33.81 0.35 -7.08
CA LYS A 77 34.33 -0.54 -6.03
C LYS A 77 34.84 -1.88 -6.59
N LEU A 78 34.40 -2.29 -7.78
CA LEU A 78 34.87 -3.53 -8.43
C LEU A 78 36.27 -3.38 -9.05
N LEU A 79 36.64 -2.18 -9.49
CA LEU A 79 37.88 -1.94 -10.24
C LEU A 79 39.16 -2.39 -9.51
N PRO A 80 39.32 -2.20 -8.19
CA PRO A 80 40.49 -2.66 -7.45
C PRO A 80 40.67 -4.18 -7.45
N HIS A 81 39.57 -4.94 -7.54
CA HIS A 81 39.51 -6.39 -7.37
C HIS A 81 39.69 -7.16 -8.69
N ILE A 82 39.66 -6.50 -9.83
CA ILE A 82 39.92 -7.12 -11.15
C ILE A 82 41.44 -7.25 -11.35
N ARG A 83 42.12 -8.16 -10.63
CA ARG A 83 43.57 -8.42 -10.72
C ARG A 83 43.83 -9.93 -10.80
N GLY A 84 44.81 -10.36 -11.57
CA GLY A 84 45.07 -11.79 -11.79
C GLY A 84 44.22 -12.38 -12.92
N ASN A 85 44.04 -13.70 -12.90
CA ASN A 85 43.23 -14.43 -13.87
C ASN A 85 41.77 -14.52 -13.40
N VAL A 86 41.03 -13.44 -13.62
CA VAL A 86 39.69 -13.25 -13.05
C VAL A 86 38.57 -13.43 -14.07
N GLY A 87 37.44 -13.95 -13.59
CA GLY A 87 36.17 -14.06 -14.29
C GLY A 87 35.02 -13.52 -13.47
N PHE A 88 33.90 -13.27 -14.14
CA PHE A 88 32.63 -12.90 -13.52
C PHE A 88 31.63 -14.06 -13.66
N VAL A 89 30.93 -14.38 -12.58
CA VAL A 89 29.80 -15.31 -12.59
C VAL A 89 28.56 -14.53 -12.17
N PHE A 90 27.68 -14.27 -13.12
CA PHE A 90 26.43 -13.53 -12.90
C PHE A 90 25.32 -14.49 -12.50
N THR A 91 24.52 -14.14 -11.51
CA THR A 91 23.39 -14.96 -11.07
C THR A 91 22.23 -14.09 -10.56
N ARG A 92 21.00 -14.59 -10.70
CA ARG A 92 19.79 -14.01 -10.07
C ARG A 92 19.37 -14.78 -8.81
N GLY A 93 19.89 -16.00 -8.63
CA GLY A 93 19.50 -16.90 -7.55
C GLY A 93 20.18 -16.59 -6.21
N ASP A 94 20.13 -17.55 -5.30
CA ASP A 94 20.79 -17.47 -4.01
C ASP A 94 22.32 -17.62 -4.16
N LEU A 95 23.05 -16.80 -3.41
CA LEU A 95 24.51 -16.74 -3.45
C LEU A 95 25.15 -18.01 -2.84
N ILE A 96 24.51 -18.58 -1.82
CA ILE A 96 25.00 -19.76 -1.11
C ILE A 96 24.97 -20.97 -2.06
N GLU A 97 23.83 -21.24 -2.69
CA GLU A 97 23.69 -22.36 -3.63
C GLU A 97 24.67 -22.30 -4.81
N VAL A 98 24.86 -21.11 -5.39
CA VAL A 98 25.78 -20.95 -6.53
C VAL A 98 27.23 -21.09 -6.08
N ARG A 99 27.58 -20.61 -4.89
CA ARG A 99 28.91 -20.80 -4.29
C ARG A 99 29.16 -22.29 -4.01
N ASP A 100 28.20 -23.00 -3.44
CA ASP A 100 28.33 -24.42 -3.14
C ASP A 100 28.50 -25.23 -4.42
N LYS A 101 27.70 -24.94 -5.47
CA LYS A 101 27.86 -25.55 -6.80
C LYS A 101 29.23 -25.23 -7.44
N LEU A 102 29.79 -24.05 -7.19
CA LEU A 102 31.14 -23.70 -7.64
C LEU A 102 32.23 -24.45 -6.86
N LEU A 103 32.04 -24.65 -5.54
CA LEU A 103 32.98 -25.35 -4.67
C LEU A 103 32.92 -26.89 -4.80
N GLU A 104 31.77 -27.45 -5.15
CA GLU A 104 31.58 -28.88 -5.44
C GLU A 104 32.35 -29.32 -6.69
N ASN A 105 32.45 -28.43 -7.69
CA ASN A 105 33.11 -28.71 -8.98
C ASN A 105 34.65 -28.54 -8.94
N LYS A 106 35.30 -29.08 -7.90
CA LYS A 106 36.76 -29.14 -7.79
C LYS A 106 37.30 -30.38 -8.51
N VAL A 107 38.21 -30.18 -9.46
CA VAL A 107 38.87 -31.29 -10.16
C VAL A 107 40.14 -31.67 -9.43
N ARG A 108 40.27 -32.96 -9.11
CA ARG A 108 41.53 -33.54 -8.63
C ARG A 108 42.55 -33.49 -9.76
N ALA A 109 43.68 -32.86 -9.51
CA ALA A 109 44.75 -32.68 -10.47
C ALA A 109 46.02 -33.42 -10.01
N PRO A 110 46.72 -34.08 -10.94
CA PRO A 110 48.02 -34.67 -10.65
C PRO A 110 49.05 -33.59 -10.34
N ALA A 111 49.96 -33.89 -9.43
CA ALA A 111 51.10 -33.02 -9.15
C ALA A 111 51.99 -32.94 -10.40
N ARG A 112 52.16 -31.73 -10.96
CA ARG A 112 53.03 -31.52 -12.14
C ARG A 112 54.45 -31.21 -11.69
N ALA A 113 55.44 -31.76 -12.40
CA ALA A 113 56.84 -31.46 -12.15
C ALA A 113 57.10 -29.94 -12.25
N GLY A 114 57.71 -29.37 -11.22
CA GLY A 114 58.00 -27.94 -11.09
C GLY A 114 56.89 -27.08 -10.50
N ALA A 115 55.71 -27.63 -10.19
CA ALA A 115 54.66 -26.91 -9.46
C ALA A 115 55.04 -26.73 -7.98
N ILE A 116 54.54 -25.68 -7.33
CA ILE A 116 54.70 -25.48 -5.88
C ILE A 116 53.57 -26.23 -5.19
N ALA A 117 53.90 -27.03 -4.16
CA ALA A 117 52.91 -27.76 -3.39
C ALA A 117 52.15 -26.81 -2.43
N PRO A 118 50.82 -26.60 -2.59
CA PRO A 118 50.03 -25.77 -1.67
C PRO A 118 49.70 -26.48 -0.34
N LEU A 119 49.73 -27.82 -0.32
CA LEU A 119 49.40 -28.65 0.82
C LEU A 119 50.46 -29.75 0.97
N SER A 120 50.63 -30.27 2.18
CA SER A 120 51.51 -31.41 2.43
C SER A 120 50.96 -32.67 1.79
N VAL A 121 51.80 -33.42 1.07
CA VAL A 121 51.41 -34.68 0.42
C VAL A 121 52.00 -35.86 1.19
N ILE A 122 51.12 -36.71 1.72
CA ILE A 122 51.47 -37.92 2.48
C ILE A 122 51.05 -39.13 1.64
N ILE A 123 51.93 -40.13 1.52
CA ILE A 123 51.57 -41.42 0.94
C ILE A 123 51.27 -42.40 2.07
N PRO A 124 50.06 -42.99 2.14
CA PRO A 124 49.72 -43.95 3.18
C PRO A 124 50.40 -45.31 2.96
N ALA A 125 50.64 -46.03 4.06
CA ALA A 125 51.12 -47.41 4.04
C ALA A 125 50.07 -48.33 3.37
N GLN A 126 50.37 -48.79 2.15
CA GLN A 126 49.44 -49.59 1.34
C GLN A 126 50.21 -50.47 0.34
N ASN A 127 49.61 -51.59 -0.07
CA ASN A 127 50.10 -52.37 -1.20
C ASN A 127 49.86 -51.61 -2.52
N THR A 128 50.92 -51.34 -3.26
CA THR A 128 50.90 -50.47 -4.46
C THR A 128 50.46 -51.21 -5.73
N GLY A 129 50.42 -52.54 -5.72
CA GLY A 129 50.07 -53.35 -6.90
C GLY A 129 51.11 -53.32 -8.03
N LEU A 130 52.25 -52.67 -7.83
CA LEU A 130 53.35 -52.61 -8.80
C LEU A 130 54.28 -53.81 -8.64
N GLY A 131 54.76 -54.35 -9.76
CA GLY A 131 55.72 -55.46 -9.78
C GLY A 131 57.13 -55.06 -9.29
N PRO A 132 57.99 -56.04 -8.97
CA PRO A 132 59.29 -55.82 -8.33
C PRO A 132 60.31 -55.04 -9.18
N GLU A 133 60.09 -54.90 -10.49
CA GLU A 133 60.96 -54.17 -11.43
C GLU A 133 61.16 -52.69 -11.06
N LYS A 134 60.17 -52.07 -10.40
CA LYS A 134 60.20 -50.64 -10.06
C LYS A 134 60.69 -50.34 -8.64
N THR A 135 61.21 -51.33 -7.92
CA THR A 135 61.72 -51.17 -6.54
C THR A 135 62.84 -50.15 -6.42
N SER A 136 63.70 -50.04 -7.44
CA SER A 136 64.78 -49.03 -7.51
C SER A 136 64.27 -47.59 -7.47
N PHE A 137 63.05 -47.34 -7.98
CA PHE A 137 62.44 -46.01 -8.01
C PHE A 137 61.96 -45.56 -6.62
N PHE A 138 61.41 -46.48 -5.82
CA PHE A 138 60.99 -46.20 -4.44
C PHE A 138 62.17 -46.02 -3.49
N GLN A 139 63.26 -46.78 -3.71
CA GLN A 139 64.51 -46.63 -2.97
C GLN A 139 65.19 -45.28 -3.25
N ALA A 140 65.17 -44.79 -4.50
CA ALA A 140 65.73 -43.49 -4.87
C ALA A 140 65.01 -42.30 -4.19
N LEU A 141 63.74 -42.47 -3.83
CA LEU A 141 62.94 -41.48 -3.11
C LEU A 141 62.97 -41.67 -1.57
N SER A 142 63.82 -42.58 -1.07
CA SER A 142 63.95 -42.91 0.35
C SER A 142 62.65 -43.38 1.03
N ILE A 143 61.77 -44.06 0.27
CA ILE A 143 60.51 -44.61 0.80
C ILE A 143 60.75 -46.08 1.22
N PRO A 144 60.48 -46.47 2.49
CA PRO A 144 60.67 -47.84 2.95
C PRO A 144 59.57 -48.76 2.39
N THR A 145 59.96 -49.69 1.54
CA THR A 145 59.05 -50.66 0.89
C THR A 145 59.48 -52.10 1.10
N LYS A 146 58.52 -53.02 1.25
CA LYS A 146 58.72 -54.48 1.34
C LYS A 146 58.03 -55.18 0.17
N ILE A 147 58.61 -56.26 -0.34
CA ILE A 147 57.96 -57.08 -1.38
C ILE A 147 57.13 -58.15 -0.68
N SER A 148 55.81 -58.08 -0.87
CA SER A 148 54.83 -59.02 -0.33
C SER A 148 54.07 -59.65 -1.50
N LYS A 149 54.12 -60.99 -1.63
CA LYS A 149 53.40 -61.76 -2.68
C LYS A 149 53.58 -61.23 -4.13
N GLY A 150 54.78 -60.77 -4.49
CA GLY A 150 55.09 -60.31 -5.85
C GLY A 150 54.73 -58.84 -6.15
N THR A 151 54.21 -58.09 -5.18
CA THR A 151 53.88 -56.66 -5.28
C THR A 151 54.62 -55.83 -4.23
N ILE A 152 54.92 -54.57 -4.52
CA ILE A 152 55.60 -53.64 -3.61
C ILE A 152 54.59 -53.06 -2.58
N GLU A 153 54.88 -53.20 -1.29
CA GLU A 153 54.09 -52.70 -0.16
C GLU A 153 54.85 -51.60 0.60
N ILE A 154 54.21 -50.46 0.84
CA ILE A 154 54.78 -49.34 1.62
C ILE A 154 54.50 -49.61 3.10
N ILE A 155 55.55 -49.57 3.94
CA ILE A 155 55.46 -50.01 5.34
C ILE A 155 54.86 -48.93 6.25
N ASN A 156 55.26 -47.67 6.05
CA ASN A 156 54.88 -46.54 6.90
C ASN A 156 54.44 -45.36 6.04
N ASP A 157 53.62 -44.48 6.63
CA ASP A 157 53.23 -43.21 6.01
C ASP A 157 54.44 -42.28 5.85
N VAL A 158 54.69 -41.80 4.63
CA VAL A 158 55.83 -40.92 4.33
C VAL A 158 55.35 -39.59 3.77
N HIS A 159 55.85 -38.50 4.36
CA HIS A 159 55.68 -37.14 3.85
C HIS A 159 56.65 -36.89 2.69
N ILE A 160 56.13 -36.71 1.48
CA ILE A 160 56.95 -36.45 0.29
C ILE A 160 57.14 -34.96 0.04
N LEU A 161 56.08 -34.17 0.21
CA LEU A 161 56.10 -32.72 -0.06
C LEU A 161 55.62 -31.95 1.17
N LYS A 162 56.36 -30.90 1.55
CA LYS A 162 55.88 -29.89 2.50
C LYS A 162 55.27 -28.70 1.74
N PRO A 163 54.39 -27.91 2.38
CA PRO A 163 53.85 -26.70 1.76
C PRO A 163 54.99 -25.75 1.35
N GLY A 164 55.04 -25.36 0.08
CA GLY A 164 56.06 -24.46 -0.48
C GLY A 164 57.20 -25.16 -1.23
N ASP A 165 57.32 -26.49 -1.15
CA ASP A 165 58.32 -27.23 -1.90
C ASP A 165 57.95 -27.35 -3.40
N LYS A 166 58.96 -27.36 -4.26
CA LYS A 166 58.78 -27.60 -5.70
C LYS A 166 58.71 -29.11 -5.95
N VAL A 167 57.65 -29.55 -6.63
CA VAL A 167 57.44 -30.95 -6.97
C VAL A 167 58.52 -31.43 -7.94
N GLY A 168 59.31 -32.43 -7.54
CA GLY A 168 60.30 -33.08 -8.40
C GLY A 168 59.66 -33.93 -9.51
N ALA A 169 60.38 -34.15 -10.61
CA ALA A 169 59.88 -34.98 -11.71
C ALA A 169 59.66 -36.45 -11.29
N SER A 170 60.48 -36.97 -10.38
CA SER A 170 60.36 -38.30 -9.79
C SER A 170 59.15 -38.42 -8.87
N GLU A 171 58.89 -37.42 -8.02
CA GLU A 171 57.76 -37.38 -7.09
C GLU A 171 56.42 -37.26 -7.81
N ALA A 172 56.33 -36.39 -8.83
CA ALA A 172 55.15 -36.27 -9.69
C ALA A 172 54.84 -37.59 -10.41
N THR A 173 55.87 -38.28 -10.91
CA THR A 173 55.72 -39.57 -11.59
C THR A 173 55.28 -40.67 -10.63
N LEU A 174 55.80 -40.68 -9.40
CA LEU A 174 55.38 -41.60 -8.35
C LEU A 174 53.89 -41.43 -8.00
N LEU A 175 53.46 -40.20 -7.75
CA LEU A 175 52.08 -39.87 -7.40
C LEU A 175 51.11 -40.26 -8.53
N ASN A 176 51.52 -40.06 -9.79
CA ASN A 176 50.77 -40.52 -10.95
C ASN A 176 50.69 -42.06 -11.04
N MET A 177 51.78 -42.77 -10.77
CA MET A 177 51.78 -44.24 -10.78
C MET A 177 50.92 -44.85 -9.67
N LEU A 178 50.80 -44.17 -8.53
CA LEU A 178 49.94 -44.58 -7.41
C LEU A 178 48.50 -44.08 -7.54
N ASN A 179 48.15 -43.39 -8.65
CA ASN A 179 46.87 -42.73 -8.86
C ASN A 179 46.46 -41.75 -7.74
N ILE A 180 47.44 -41.18 -7.04
CA ILE A 180 47.23 -40.18 -5.99
C ILE A 180 47.32 -38.80 -6.65
N SER A 181 46.19 -38.08 -6.69
CA SER A 181 46.10 -36.71 -7.20
C SER A 181 45.90 -35.74 -6.03
N PRO A 182 47.00 -35.17 -5.48
CA PRO A 182 46.95 -34.49 -4.18
C PRO A 182 46.39 -33.06 -4.23
N PHE A 183 46.32 -32.44 -5.41
CA PHE A 183 45.89 -31.06 -5.55
C PHE A 183 44.48 -31.01 -6.11
N SER A 184 43.63 -30.14 -5.58
CA SER A 184 42.35 -29.81 -6.18
C SER A 184 42.41 -28.39 -6.71
N TYR A 185 42.12 -28.22 -8.01
CA TYR A 185 42.00 -26.89 -8.62
C TYR A 185 40.55 -26.69 -9.04
N GLY A 186 39.99 -25.54 -8.69
CA GLY A 186 38.63 -25.13 -8.99
C GLY A 186 38.55 -23.62 -9.10
N LEU A 187 37.36 -23.11 -9.41
CA LEU A 187 37.10 -21.68 -9.36
C LEU A 187 37.07 -21.24 -7.89
N LEU A 188 37.97 -20.34 -7.52
CA LEU A 188 37.98 -19.74 -6.18
C LEU A 188 37.18 -18.45 -6.24
N VAL A 189 36.18 -18.31 -5.36
CA VAL A 189 35.44 -17.05 -5.21
C VAL A 189 36.32 -16.11 -4.40
N GLU A 190 36.78 -15.01 -4.99
CA GLU A 190 37.61 -14.02 -4.30
C GLU A 190 36.76 -12.96 -3.60
N GLN A 191 35.72 -12.49 -4.28
CA GLN A 191 34.83 -11.44 -3.81
C GLN A 191 33.43 -11.66 -4.36
N VAL A 192 32.45 -11.19 -3.61
CA VAL A 192 31.04 -11.21 -4.03
C VAL A 192 30.58 -9.77 -4.17
N TYR A 193 29.92 -9.48 -5.27
CA TYR A 193 29.25 -8.21 -5.51
C TYR A 193 27.74 -8.44 -5.48
N ASP A 194 27.08 -7.76 -4.57
CA ASP A 194 25.62 -7.69 -4.53
C ASP A 194 25.20 -6.23 -4.53
N SER A 195 24.53 -5.81 -5.60
CA SER A 195 23.79 -4.55 -5.67
C SER A 195 24.57 -3.32 -5.17
N GLY A 196 25.89 -3.27 -5.43
CA GLY A 196 26.77 -2.14 -5.08
C GLY A 196 27.54 -2.26 -3.76
N THR A 197 27.41 -3.39 -3.07
CA THR A 197 28.27 -3.77 -1.95
C THR A 197 29.21 -4.90 -2.38
N ILE A 198 30.42 -4.87 -1.85
CA ILE A 198 31.41 -5.94 -2.07
C ILE A 198 31.75 -6.51 -0.71
N PHE A 199 31.63 -7.82 -0.59
CA PHE A 199 31.95 -8.56 0.62
C PHE A 199 32.85 -9.74 0.33
N ALA A 200 33.65 -10.07 1.33
CA ALA A 200 34.44 -11.28 1.34
C ALA A 200 33.51 -12.51 1.42
N PRO A 201 33.89 -13.65 0.82
CA PRO A 201 33.10 -14.88 0.87
C PRO A 201 32.78 -15.36 2.29
N GLU A 202 33.60 -15.02 3.28
CA GLU A 202 33.44 -15.40 4.68
C GLU A 202 32.14 -14.86 5.31
N ILE A 203 31.61 -13.74 4.82
CA ILE A 203 30.36 -13.16 5.34
C ILE A 203 29.16 -14.04 4.98
N LEU A 204 29.23 -14.79 3.87
CA LEU A 204 28.19 -15.75 3.49
C LEU A 204 28.19 -17.01 4.38
N ASP A 205 29.21 -17.22 5.20
CA ASP A 205 29.29 -18.35 6.12
C ASP A 205 28.63 -18.06 7.48
N ILE A 206 28.13 -16.84 7.71
CA ILE A 206 27.43 -16.47 8.94
C ILE A 206 26.05 -17.13 8.94
N LYS A 207 25.81 -18.00 9.92
CA LYS A 207 24.53 -18.70 10.02
C LYS A 207 23.52 -17.92 10.88
N PRO A 208 22.21 -18.14 10.71
CA PRO A 208 21.19 -17.54 11.56
C PRO A 208 21.38 -17.85 13.06
N GLU A 209 21.97 -19.00 13.40
CA GLU A 209 22.25 -19.38 14.78
C GLU A 209 23.29 -18.46 15.44
N ASP A 210 24.34 -18.08 14.71
CA ASP A 210 25.39 -17.18 15.21
C ASP A 210 24.82 -15.79 15.53
N LEU A 211 23.89 -15.30 14.69
CA LEU A 211 23.17 -14.05 14.91
C LEU A 211 22.26 -14.14 16.13
N ARG A 212 21.56 -15.27 16.30
CA ARG A 212 20.70 -15.52 17.45
C ARG A 212 21.51 -15.54 18.75
N GLU A 213 22.67 -16.18 18.76
CA GLU A 213 23.53 -16.22 19.94
C GLU A 213 24.01 -14.81 20.35
N LYS A 214 24.47 -14.01 19.38
CA LYS A 214 24.89 -12.62 19.62
C LYS A 214 23.73 -11.74 20.09
N PHE A 215 22.54 -11.93 19.53
CA PHE A 215 21.34 -11.21 19.95
C PHE A 215 20.95 -11.56 21.39
N MET A 216 20.92 -12.85 21.73
CA MET A 216 20.62 -13.32 23.09
C MET A 216 21.64 -12.81 24.11
N ALA A 217 22.92 -12.77 23.75
CA ALA A 217 23.97 -12.17 24.59
C ALA A 217 23.74 -10.66 24.80
N GLY A 218 23.30 -9.94 23.77
CA GLY A 218 22.93 -8.51 23.88
C GLY A 218 21.74 -8.29 24.83
N VAL A 219 20.70 -9.10 24.71
CA VAL A 219 19.52 -9.05 25.60
C VAL A 219 19.90 -9.37 27.04
N ALA A 220 20.74 -10.39 27.26
CA ALA A 220 21.23 -10.74 28.59
C ALA A 220 22.04 -9.61 29.24
N ASN A 221 22.92 -8.96 28.47
CA ASN A 221 23.68 -7.80 28.94
C ASN A 221 22.76 -6.64 29.29
N LEU A 222 21.78 -6.33 28.45
CA LEU A 222 20.80 -5.28 28.73
C LEU A 222 19.99 -5.58 30.00
N ALA A 223 19.52 -6.82 30.16
CA ALA A 223 18.80 -7.25 31.36
C ALA A 223 19.67 -7.11 32.62
N SER A 224 20.95 -7.48 32.55
CA SER A 224 21.89 -7.35 33.67
C SER A 224 22.12 -5.89 34.09
N VAL A 225 22.25 -4.98 33.13
CA VAL A 225 22.44 -3.54 33.38
C VAL A 225 21.17 -2.93 33.97
N CYS A 226 20.00 -3.27 33.43
CA CYS A 226 18.72 -2.78 33.94
C CYS A 226 18.44 -3.24 35.38
N LEU A 227 18.76 -4.50 35.71
CA LEU A 227 18.65 -5.03 37.07
C LEU A 227 19.59 -4.30 38.06
N ALA A 228 20.82 -4.00 37.64
CA ALA A 228 21.78 -3.28 38.48
C ALA A 228 21.40 -1.82 38.73
N ILE A 229 20.81 -1.15 37.73
CA ILE A 229 20.38 0.25 37.83
C ILE A 229 19.02 0.38 38.56
N GLY A 230 18.29 -0.73 38.73
CA GLY A 230 16.96 -0.72 39.36
C GLY A 230 15.86 -0.11 38.47
N TYR A 231 16.09 -0.07 37.15
CA TYR A 231 15.13 0.46 36.18
C TYR A 231 14.40 -0.68 35.46
N PRO A 232 13.08 -0.86 35.66
CA PRO A 232 12.35 -1.99 35.10
C PRO A 232 12.12 -1.81 33.59
N THR A 233 12.77 -2.65 32.80
CA THR A 233 12.51 -2.87 31.36
C THR A 233 11.86 -4.23 31.12
N VAL A 234 11.24 -4.42 29.96
CA VAL A 234 10.57 -5.69 29.56
C VAL A 234 11.53 -6.90 29.67
N ALA A 235 12.82 -6.72 29.38
CA ALA A 235 13.83 -7.77 29.53
C ALA A 235 14.19 -8.06 31.01
N SER A 236 14.10 -7.07 31.89
CA SER A 236 14.44 -7.22 33.32
C SER A 236 13.26 -7.67 34.19
N ALA A 237 12.01 -7.37 33.79
CA ALA A 237 10.82 -7.62 34.61
C ALA A 237 10.62 -9.10 34.98
N PRO A 238 10.80 -10.09 34.07
CA PRO A 238 10.71 -11.50 34.42
C PRO A 238 11.76 -11.91 35.46
N HIS A 239 12.98 -11.39 35.36
CA HIS A 239 14.06 -11.67 36.31
C HIS A 239 13.82 -11.03 37.68
N SER A 240 13.29 -9.80 37.74
CA SER A 240 12.91 -9.13 38.99
C SER A 240 11.79 -9.87 39.72
N ILE A 241 10.77 -10.31 39.00
CA ILE A 241 9.65 -11.09 39.56
C ILE A 241 10.15 -12.45 40.03
N ALA A 242 10.97 -13.14 39.23
CA ALA A 242 11.57 -14.42 39.61
C ALA A 242 12.48 -14.32 40.84
N ASN A 243 13.27 -13.23 40.96
CA ASN A 243 14.10 -12.99 42.14
C ASN A 243 13.26 -12.67 43.38
N GLY A 244 12.19 -11.86 43.23
CA GLY A 244 11.22 -11.63 44.29
C GLY A 244 10.56 -12.94 44.76
N PHE A 245 10.17 -13.79 43.82
CA PHE A 245 9.60 -15.10 44.10
C PHE A 245 10.60 -16.04 44.77
N LYS A 246 11.86 -16.09 44.33
CA LYS A 246 12.94 -16.85 44.99
C LYS A 246 13.19 -16.38 46.42
N ASN A 247 13.16 -15.07 46.68
CA ASN A 247 13.32 -14.54 48.03
C ASN A 247 12.14 -14.94 48.93
N LEU A 248 10.90 -14.90 48.42
CA LEU A 248 9.71 -15.35 49.14
C LEU A 248 9.76 -16.86 49.41
N LEU A 249 10.18 -17.67 48.44
CA LEU A 249 10.39 -19.11 48.61
C LEU A 249 11.48 -19.42 49.63
N ALA A 250 12.59 -18.66 49.63
CA ALA A 250 13.66 -18.82 50.61
C ALA A 250 13.20 -18.48 52.04
N ILE A 251 12.39 -17.44 52.22
CA ILE A 251 11.79 -17.08 53.51
C ILE A 251 10.79 -18.16 53.95
N ALA A 252 9.95 -18.65 53.03
CA ALA A 252 8.99 -19.71 53.31
C ALA A 252 9.64 -21.06 53.62
N ALA A 253 10.85 -21.32 53.10
CA ALA A 253 11.62 -22.52 53.45
C ALA A 253 12.11 -22.51 54.91
N VAL A 254 12.32 -21.34 55.52
CA VAL A 254 12.82 -21.18 56.89
C VAL A 254 11.67 -20.95 57.90
N THR A 255 10.50 -20.53 57.44
CA THR A 255 9.34 -20.19 58.29
C THR A 255 8.18 -21.18 58.16
N ASP A 256 7.27 -21.18 59.13
CA ASP A 256 6.09 -22.05 59.15
C ASP A 256 4.93 -21.59 58.23
N VAL A 257 5.17 -20.59 57.37
CA VAL A 257 4.18 -20.08 56.42
C VAL A 257 4.04 -21.04 55.23
N GLU A 258 2.81 -21.38 54.85
CA GLU A 258 2.50 -22.26 53.71
C GLU A 258 1.72 -21.50 52.61
N PHE A 259 2.17 -21.65 51.37
CA PHE A 259 1.47 -21.27 50.14
C PHE A 259 1.68 -22.34 49.07
N ALA A 260 0.81 -22.38 48.05
CA ALA A 260 0.71 -23.49 47.10
C ALA A 260 2.06 -23.91 46.46
N GLU A 261 2.91 -22.94 46.10
CA GLU A 261 4.24 -23.20 45.51
C GLU A 261 5.37 -23.40 46.55
N ALA A 262 5.16 -23.07 47.83
CA ALA A 262 6.11 -23.39 48.91
C ALA A 262 5.93 -24.81 49.45
N ALA A 263 4.74 -25.39 49.31
CA ALA A 263 4.46 -26.77 49.69
C ALA A 263 5.36 -27.76 48.90
N THR A 264 5.51 -27.54 47.59
CA THR A 264 6.39 -28.33 46.71
C THR A 264 7.87 -28.24 47.07
N ILE A 265 8.35 -27.09 47.56
CA ILE A 265 9.74 -26.93 48.01
C ILE A 265 9.97 -27.56 49.40
N LYS A 266 9.00 -27.45 50.32
CA LYS A 266 9.07 -28.15 51.63
C LYS A 266 9.05 -29.67 51.47
N GLU A 267 8.31 -30.20 50.49
CA GLU A 267 8.40 -31.61 50.08
C GLU A 267 9.76 -31.94 49.44
N TYR A 268 10.33 -31.05 48.61
CA TYR A 268 11.65 -31.20 47.99
C TYR A 268 12.79 -31.27 49.03
N ILE A 269 12.69 -30.50 50.12
CA ILE A 269 13.66 -30.52 51.23
C ILE A 269 13.49 -31.76 52.12
N LYS A 270 12.26 -32.25 52.30
CA LYS A 270 11.96 -33.43 53.13
C LYS A 270 12.34 -34.76 52.46
N ASP A 271 12.30 -34.85 51.12
CA ASP A 271 12.54 -36.12 50.42
C ASP A 271 13.29 -35.93 49.07
N PRO A 272 14.63 -35.74 49.09
CA PRO A 272 15.44 -35.46 47.89
C PRO A 272 15.54 -36.62 46.90
N SER A 273 15.08 -37.81 47.29
CA SER A 273 15.28 -39.07 46.55
C SER A 273 14.27 -39.30 45.41
N LYS A 274 13.10 -38.64 45.45
CA LYS A 274 12.00 -38.88 44.50
C LYS A 274 12.16 -38.22 43.13
N PHE A 275 13.08 -37.26 42.98
CA PHE A 275 13.25 -36.50 41.72
C PHE A 275 14.67 -36.57 41.12
N ALA A 276 15.60 -37.32 41.73
CA ALA A 276 16.94 -37.56 41.16
C ALA A 276 16.91 -38.29 39.81
N ALA A 277 15.79 -38.95 39.46
CA ALA A 277 15.60 -39.59 38.15
C ALA A 277 15.28 -38.60 37.00
N ALA A 278 14.91 -37.34 37.29
CA ALA A 278 14.53 -36.36 36.27
C ALA A 278 15.64 -35.32 35.94
N ALA A 279 16.60 -35.11 36.85
CA ALA A 279 17.69 -34.15 36.65
C ALA A 279 18.91 -34.70 35.87
N ALA A 280 18.97 -36.02 35.62
CA ALA A 280 20.06 -36.66 34.89
C ALA A 280 19.88 -36.67 33.35
N ALA A 281 18.79 -36.10 32.81
CA ALA A 281 18.46 -36.18 31.39
C ALA A 281 18.78 -34.92 30.56
N VAL A 282 19.38 -33.86 31.14
CA VAL A 282 19.77 -32.66 30.37
C VAL A 282 21.20 -32.21 30.71
N ALA A 283 22.15 -33.10 30.43
CA ALA A 283 23.55 -32.74 30.20
C ALA A 283 24.00 -33.47 28.91
N ALA A 284 24.20 -32.71 27.83
CA ALA A 284 24.59 -33.19 26.50
C ALA A 284 26.00 -33.83 26.47
N PRO A 285 26.36 -34.62 25.44
CA PRO A 285 27.05 -34.00 24.29
C PRO A 285 26.84 -34.69 22.91
N ALA A 286 27.47 -34.08 21.91
CA ALA A 286 27.37 -34.27 20.46
C ALA A 286 27.93 -35.58 19.85
N ALA A 287 27.48 -35.81 18.60
CA ALA A 287 28.12 -36.51 17.47
C ALA A 287 28.29 -38.05 17.47
N ALA A 288 27.62 -38.72 16.51
CA ALA A 288 28.20 -39.71 15.59
C ALA A 288 27.16 -40.22 14.56
N ALA A 289 27.63 -40.45 13.34
CA ALA A 289 26.91 -40.88 12.14
C ALA A 289 26.67 -42.41 12.05
N ALA A 290 25.71 -42.85 11.21
CA ALA A 290 25.88 -43.93 10.20
C ALA A 290 24.55 -44.37 9.51
N ASP A 291 24.52 -44.18 8.18
CA ASP A 291 24.00 -44.97 7.04
C ASP A 291 22.84 -46.02 7.08
N ALA A 292 21.88 -45.78 6.15
CA ALA A 292 21.27 -46.67 5.12
C ALA A 292 20.31 -47.84 5.51
N PRO A 293 19.39 -48.35 4.61
CA PRO A 293 19.29 -48.15 3.15
C PRO A 293 17.85 -47.89 2.56
N ALA A 294 17.82 -47.75 1.23
CA ALA A 294 16.76 -47.32 0.31
C ALA A 294 15.58 -48.29 0.06
N ALA A 295 14.45 -47.74 -0.43
CA ALA A 295 13.52 -48.42 -1.34
C ALA A 295 12.69 -47.40 -2.18
N GLU A 296 12.63 -47.66 -3.49
CA GLU A 296 11.96 -46.89 -4.56
C GLU A 296 10.43 -47.02 -4.55
N LYS A 297 9.70 -46.00 -5.06
CA LYS A 297 8.71 -46.16 -6.15
C LYS A 297 8.21 -44.82 -6.73
N LYS A 298 8.08 -44.84 -8.06
CA LYS A 298 7.61 -43.82 -9.02
C LYS A 298 6.11 -43.51 -8.91
N GLU A 299 5.68 -42.29 -9.28
CA GLU A 299 4.92 -42.03 -10.53
C GLU A 299 4.71 -40.52 -10.80
N GLU A 300 4.68 -40.18 -12.10
CA GLU A 300 4.63 -38.86 -12.73
C GLU A 300 3.20 -38.27 -12.81
N LYS A 301 3.07 -36.93 -12.80
CA LYS A 301 2.48 -36.16 -13.92
C LYS A 301 2.48 -34.63 -13.71
N LYS A 302 3.14 -33.96 -14.68
CA LYS A 302 2.77 -32.74 -15.43
C LYS A 302 2.24 -31.51 -14.67
N GLU A 303 3.08 -30.47 -14.58
CA GLU A 303 2.67 -29.07 -14.60
C GLU A 303 3.07 -28.46 -15.96
N GLU A 304 2.09 -27.84 -16.61
CA GLU A 304 2.28 -26.90 -17.72
C GLU A 304 2.78 -25.58 -17.12
N SER A 305 3.89 -25.07 -17.65
CA SER A 305 4.41 -23.76 -17.32
C SER A 305 3.70 -22.71 -18.18
N GLU A 306 2.82 -21.92 -17.58
CA GLU A 306 2.50 -20.57 -18.08
C GLU A 306 3.44 -19.57 -17.39
N SER A 307 4.07 -18.75 -18.21
CA SER A 307 4.94 -17.64 -17.83
C SER A 307 4.11 -16.44 -17.39
N GLU A 308 4.31 -15.93 -16.19
CA GLU A 308 3.81 -14.62 -15.77
C GLU A 308 4.97 -13.63 -15.68
N ASP A 309 4.98 -12.67 -16.61
CA ASP A 309 5.78 -11.44 -16.59
C ASP A 309 5.03 -10.38 -15.75
N ASP A 310 5.75 -9.77 -14.81
CA ASP A 310 5.26 -8.72 -13.90
C ASP A 310 4.94 -7.41 -14.66
N ASP A 311 3.65 -7.14 -14.88
CA ASP A 311 3.13 -5.90 -15.47
C ASP A 311 2.42 -5.03 -14.42
N MET A 312 2.71 -3.73 -14.40
CA MET A 312 2.51 -2.80 -13.28
C MET A 312 1.63 -1.62 -13.66
N GLY A 313 0.30 -1.81 -13.67
CA GLY A 313 -0.69 -0.73 -13.90
C GLY A 313 -1.67 -0.54 -12.75
N PHE A 314 -1.70 0.65 -12.13
CA PHE A 314 -2.68 1.05 -11.08
C PHE A 314 -3.11 2.51 -11.23
N GLY A 315 -4.38 2.72 -11.56
CA GLY A 315 -5.07 4.01 -11.45
C GLY A 315 -6.54 3.77 -11.13
N LEU A 316 -7.06 4.45 -10.09
CA LEU A 316 -8.48 4.45 -9.74
C LEU A 316 -9.22 5.49 -10.58
N MET A 317 -10.49 5.20 -10.90
CA MET A 317 -11.25 5.70 -12.05
C MET A 317 -10.59 5.32 -13.39
N GLY A 318 -11.09 4.26 -14.02
CA GLY A 318 -10.73 3.93 -15.39
C GLY A 318 -11.27 4.97 -16.33
N LEU A 319 -10.55 5.20 -17.43
CA LEU A 319 -11.13 5.91 -18.57
C LEU A 319 -12.46 5.24 -18.88
N LEU A 320 -13.52 6.01 -18.73
CA LEU A 320 -14.87 5.51 -18.83
C LEU A 320 -15.04 4.89 -20.22
N SER A 321 -15.17 3.56 -20.28
CA SER A 321 -15.30 2.85 -21.55
C SER A 321 -16.55 3.34 -22.28
N GLU A 322 -16.39 3.76 -23.53
CA GLU A 322 -17.52 4.19 -24.34
C GLU A 322 -18.50 3.02 -24.54
N GLY A 323 -19.76 3.24 -24.20
CA GLY A 323 -20.86 2.30 -24.39
C GLY A 323 -22.18 3.05 -24.40
N SER A 324 -23.22 2.40 -24.92
CA SER A 324 -24.56 2.99 -25.03
C SER A 324 -25.29 2.88 -23.68
N PRO A 325 -25.51 3.99 -22.96
CA PRO A 325 -26.14 3.95 -21.64
C PRO A 325 -27.63 3.59 -21.74
N LEU A 326 -28.09 2.70 -20.87
CA LEU A 326 -29.50 2.33 -20.80
C LEU A 326 -30.36 3.40 -20.10
N SER A 327 -31.62 3.51 -20.52
CA SER A 327 -32.64 4.22 -19.76
C SER A 327 -32.98 3.49 -18.45
N TRP A 328 -33.68 4.16 -17.53
CA TRP A 328 -34.12 3.52 -16.30
C TRP A 328 -35.08 2.35 -16.55
N GLU A 329 -36.00 2.46 -17.52
CA GLU A 329 -36.96 1.40 -17.84
C GLU A 329 -36.27 0.12 -18.34
N GLU A 330 -35.23 0.26 -19.15
CA GLU A 330 -34.41 -0.85 -19.63
C GLU A 330 -33.54 -1.42 -18.50
N THR A 331 -32.90 -0.55 -17.72
CA THR A 331 -32.07 -0.92 -16.56
C THR A 331 -32.87 -1.70 -15.54
N LYS A 332 -34.10 -1.27 -15.23
CA LYS A 332 -34.99 -1.93 -14.27
C LYS A 332 -35.32 -3.36 -14.67
N LYS A 333 -35.54 -3.64 -15.96
CA LYS A 333 -35.81 -4.99 -16.47
C LYS A 333 -34.62 -5.95 -16.30
N LEU A 334 -33.41 -5.41 -16.20
CA LEU A 334 -32.17 -6.17 -16.07
C LEU A 334 -31.64 -6.22 -14.63
N SER A 335 -32.33 -5.59 -13.65
CA SER A 335 -31.84 -5.50 -12.27
C SER A 335 -31.58 -6.88 -11.64
N ASP A 336 -32.48 -7.85 -11.85
CA ASP A 336 -32.32 -9.22 -11.32
C ASP A 336 -31.16 -9.97 -11.97
N HIS A 337 -30.97 -9.78 -13.28
CA HIS A 337 -29.85 -10.34 -14.03
C HIS A 337 -28.52 -9.81 -13.49
N VAL A 338 -28.40 -8.48 -13.35
CA VAL A 338 -27.19 -7.82 -12.83
C VAL A 338 -26.87 -8.28 -11.41
N ARG A 339 -27.88 -8.40 -10.54
CA ARG A 339 -27.69 -8.87 -9.17
C ARG A 339 -27.20 -10.31 -9.13
N LYS A 340 -27.86 -11.21 -9.84
CA LYS A 340 -27.51 -12.64 -9.87
C LYS A 340 -26.08 -12.86 -10.39
N HIS A 341 -25.76 -12.29 -11.54
CA HIS A 341 -24.45 -12.46 -12.17
C HIS A 341 -23.34 -11.72 -11.39
N GLY A 342 -23.63 -10.54 -10.82
CA GLY A 342 -22.69 -9.82 -9.97
C GLY A 342 -22.31 -10.58 -8.69
N VAL A 343 -23.24 -11.32 -8.08
CA VAL A 343 -22.94 -12.19 -6.93
C VAL A 343 -22.04 -13.36 -7.33
N ILE A 344 -22.33 -14.00 -8.47
CA ILE A 344 -21.50 -15.11 -8.99
C ILE A 344 -20.07 -14.63 -9.28
N GLN A 345 -19.94 -13.46 -9.92
CA GLN A 345 -18.65 -12.81 -10.17
C GLN A 345 -17.85 -12.59 -8.87
N PHE A 346 -18.51 -12.10 -7.82
CA PHE A 346 -17.85 -11.92 -6.51
C PHE A 346 -17.40 -13.24 -5.90
N ILE A 347 -18.24 -14.28 -5.94
CA ILE A 347 -17.90 -15.62 -5.42
C ILE A 347 -16.66 -16.18 -6.13
N ASN A 348 -16.61 -16.07 -7.46
CA ASN A 348 -15.47 -16.55 -8.25
C ASN A 348 -14.19 -15.77 -7.92
N LEU A 349 -14.30 -14.44 -7.78
CA LEU A 349 -13.19 -13.58 -7.39
C LEU A 349 -12.67 -13.93 -5.99
N TYR A 350 -13.57 -14.10 -5.02
CA TYR A 350 -13.24 -14.47 -3.65
C TYR A 350 -12.53 -15.83 -3.59
N LYS A 351 -13.07 -16.86 -4.25
CA LYS A 351 -12.46 -18.20 -4.28
C LYS A 351 -11.04 -18.19 -4.84
N ARG A 352 -10.76 -17.35 -5.85
CA ARG A 352 -9.43 -17.24 -6.45
C ARG A 352 -8.43 -16.49 -5.57
N LEU A 353 -8.89 -15.49 -4.80
CA LEU A 353 -8.00 -14.51 -4.15
C LEU A 353 -8.06 -14.51 -2.61
N ARG A 354 -8.86 -15.38 -1.99
CA ARG A 354 -9.00 -15.44 -0.53
C ARG A 354 -7.69 -15.83 0.17
N ASP A 355 -6.88 -16.68 -0.44
CA ASP A 355 -5.64 -17.20 0.13
C ASP A 355 -4.41 -16.32 -0.19
N ARG A 356 -4.62 -15.16 -0.80
CA ARG A 356 -3.56 -14.21 -1.17
C ARG A 356 -2.96 -13.56 0.09
N GLN A 357 -1.64 -13.66 0.25
CA GLN A 357 -0.88 -13.09 1.36
C GLN A 357 0.42 -12.43 0.88
N GLY A 358 1.03 -11.63 1.74
CA GLY A 358 2.35 -11.03 1.49
C GLY A 358 2.32 -9.75 0.64
N ASP A 359 1.14 -9.17 0.41
CA ASP A 359 1.03 -7.90 -0.30
C ASP A 359 1.70 -6.79 0.53
N VAL A 360 2.49 -5.95 -0.13
CA VAL A 360 3.16 -4.82 0.54
C VAL A 360 2.16 -3.67 0.74
N LEU A 361 2.27 -2.96 1.88
CA LEU A 361 1.54 -1.72 2.14
C LEU A 361 1.87 -0.69 1.05
N LYS A 362 0.92 -0.51 0.14
CA LYS A 362 0.88 0.56 -0.86
C LYS A 362 -0.29 1.48 -0.53
N TRP A 363 -0.15 2.77 -0.82
CA TRP A 363 -1.22 3.72 -0.57
C TRP A 363 -1.16 4.91 -1.52
N GLY A 364 -2.27 5.63 -1.67
CA GLY A 364 -2.37 6.80 -2.54
C GLY A 364 -3.47 7.74 -2.07
N ASP A 365 -3.31 9.01 -2.42
CA ASP A 365 -4.32 10.05 -2.20
C ASP A 365 -5.00 10.42 -3.51
N GLU A 366 -6.25 10.88 -3.39
CA GLU A 366 -7.06 11.38 -4.49
C GLU A 366 -7.53 12.78 -4.10
N VAL A 367 -7.16 13.77 -4.92
CA VAL A 367 -7.50 15.18 -4.70
C VAL A 367 -8.37 15.65 -5.85
N GLU A 368 -9.56 16.10 -5.51
CA GLU A 368 -10.51 16.67 -6.46
C GLU A 368 -10.36 18.21 -6.50
N TYR A 369 -10.38 18.78 -7.71
CA TYR A 369 -10.16 20.20 -7.96
C TYR A 369 -11.32 20.82 -8.74
N ILE A 370 -11.51 22.13 -8.54
CA ILE A 370 -12.49 22.97 -9.24
C ILE A 370 -11.75 23.98 -10.11
N LEU A 371 -12.17 24.09 -11.37
CA LEU A 371 -11.74 25.12 -12.30
C LEU A 371 -12.56 26.40 -12.11
N VAL A 372 -11.89 27.49 -11.74
CA VAL A 372 -12.50 28.79 -11.51
C VAL A 372 -11.94 29.81 -12.50
N LYS A 373 -12.83 30.59 -13.13
CA LYS A 373 -12.46 31.72 -13.97
C LYS A 373 -12.82 33.03 -13.28
N PHE A 374 -11.84 33.92 -13.24
CA PHE A 374 -12.00 35.28 -12.73
C PHE A 374 -12.30 36.25 -13.86
N ASP A 375 -13.26 37.13 -13.60
CA ASP A 375 -13.45 38.37 -14.34
C ASP A 375 -13.06 39.51 -13.41
N ASP A 376 -11.84 40.02 -13.59
CA ASP A 376 -11.28 41.07 -12.74
C ASP A 376 -11.90 42.45 -12.98
N ASP A 377 -12.54 42.66 -14.15
CA ASP A 377 -13.23 43.91 -14.49
C ASP A 377 -14.63 43.94 -13.88
N ALA A 378 -15.40 42.86 -14.06
CA ALA A 378 -16.73 42.71 -13.46
C ALA A 378 -16.67 42.32 -11.97
N LYS A 379 -15.49 41.94 -11.47
CA LYS A 379 -15.27 41.45 -10.10
C LYS A 379 -16.18 40.26 -9.78
N THR A 380 -16.19 39.30 -10.70
CA THR A 380 -16.97 38.06 -10.59
C THR A 380 -16.08 36.83 -10.75
N ALA A 381 -16.46 35.73 -10.11
CA ALA A 381 -15.78 34.44 -10.25
C ALA A 381 -16.82 33.38 -10.61
N LYS A 382 -16.53 32.57 -11.63
CA LYS A 382 -17.42 31.57 -12.22
C LYS A 382 -16.73 30.22 -12.37
N LEU A 383 -17.49 29.14 -12.46
CA LEU A 383 -16.98 27.80 -12.73
C LEU A 383 -16.68 27.64 -14.21
N SER A 384 -15.44 27.32 -14.57
CA SER A 384 -15.05 27.08 -15.97
C SER A 384 -15.41 25.66 -16.39
N LEU A 385 -16.26 25.50 -17.41
CA LEU A 385 -16.74 24.19 -17.88
C LEU A 385 -15.76 23.50 -18.86
N ARG A 386 -14.45 23.70 -18.67
CA ARG A 386 -13.37 23.25 -19.58
C ARG A 386 -12.69 21.96 -19.14
N ALA A 387 -13.23 21.21 -18.17
CA ALA A 387 -12.59 19.98 -17.70
C ALA A 387 -12.34 18.96 -18.83
N VAL A 388 -13.25 18.84 -19.80
CA VAL A 388 -13.10 17.92 -20.95
C VAL A 388 -11.86 18.24 -21.79
N GLU A 389 -11.62 19.52 -22.06
CA GLU A 389 -10.48 19.96 -22.87
C GLU A 389 -9.16 19.67 -22.16
N ILE A 390 -9.09 20.01 -20.87
CA ILE A 390 -7.91 19.82 -20.04
C ILE A 390 -7.60 18.32 -19.87
N LEU A 391 -8.61 17.52 -19.53
CA LEU A 391 -8.45 16.08 -19.34
C LEU A 391 -8.06 15.37 -20.64
N ARG A 392 -8.51 15.83 -21.81
CA ARG A 392 -8.06 15.27 -23.09
C ARG A 392 -6.54 15.38 -23.23
N ILE A 393 -5.98 16.56 -22.97
CA ILE A 393 -4.53 16.82 -23.10
C ILE A 393 -3.74 16.04 -22.05
N LEU A 394 -4.24 15.99 -20.80
CA LEU A 394 -3.58 15.24 -19.72
C LEU A 394 -3.58 13.74 -20.02
N ASN A 395 -4.70 13.19 -20.48
CA ASN A 395 -4.82 11.78 -20.83
C ASN A 395 -4.03 11.40 -22.09
N GLU A 396 -3.85 12.30 -23.05
CA GLU A 396 -2.95 12.07 -24.20
C GLU A 396 -1.52 11.78 -23.73
N LYS A 397 -1.00 12.60 -22.81
CA LYS A 397 0.31 12.38 -22.20
C LYS A 397 0.40 11.06 -21.43
N GLU A 398 -0.66 10.68 -20.74
CA GLU A 398 -0.73 9.39 -20.05
C GLU A 398 -0.74 8.20 -21.02
N ASN A 399 -1.44 8.32 -22.15
CA ASN A 399 -1.50 7.28 -23.17
C ASN A 399 -0.16 7.10 -23.91
N GLU A 400 0.64 8.15 -24.02
CA GLU A 400 1.95 8.12 -24.68
C GLU A 400 3.04 7.40 -23.87
N ASP A 401 3.06 7.59 -22.53
CA ASP A 401 4.05 6.97 -21.64
C ASP A 401 3.41 6.50 -20.30
N PRO A 402 2.60 5.42 -20.34
CA PRO A 402 1.82 4.96 -19.18
C PRO A 402 2.68 4.61 -17.96
N ASP A 403 3.91 4.14 -18.19
CA ASP A 403 4.75 3.58 -17.13
C ASP A 403 5.57 4.63 -16.37
N ASN A 404 5.73 5.84 -16.93
CA ASN A 404 6.58 6.89 -16.34
C ASN A 404 5.83 8.18 -15.97
N VAL A 405 4.49 8.18 -16.01
CA VAL A 405 3.71 9.33 -15.53
C VAL A 405 3.84 9.52 -14.02
N LYS A 406 3.94 10.79 -13.61
CA LYS A 406 4.04 11.21 -12.21
C LYS A 406 2.68 11.46 -11.54
N SER A 407 1.65 11.60 -12.36
CA SER A 407 0.29 12.00 -12.00
C SER A 407 -0.68 11.33 -12.97
N LEU A 408 -1.87 11.01 -12.48
CA LEU A 408 -2.98 10.52 -13.30
C LEU A 408 -4.19 11.42 -13.08
N TRP A 409 -4.95 11.67 -14.14
CA TRP A 409 -6.05 12.62 -14.15
C TRP A 409 -7.36 12.01 -14.62
N ARG A 410 -8.44 12.25 -13.88
CA ARG A 410 -9.73 11.59 -14.11
C ARG A 410 -10.88 12.59 -14.14
N PRO A 411 -11.94 12.31 -14.93
CA PRO A 411 -13.14 13.12 -14.93
C PRO A 411 -13.97 12.87 -13.68
N GLU A 412 -14.48 13.97 -13.12
CA GLU A 412 -15.47 13.93 -12.05
C GLU A 412 -16.86 14.36 -12.54
N TYR A 413 -17.87 14.31 -11.67
CA TYR A 413 -19.26 14.62 -12.04
C TYR A 413 -19.42 16.01 -12.69
N GLY A 414 -18.74 17.03 -12.15
CA GLY A 414 -18.82 18.40 -12.64
C GLY A 414 -18.00 18.62 -13.91
N ALA A 415 -18.55 19.34 -14.89
CA ALA A 415 -17.80 19.77 -16.09
C ALA A 415 -16.68 20.79 -15.79
N TYR A 416 -16.61 21.25 -14.54
CA TYR A 416 -15.59 22.12 -13.98
C TYR A 416 -14.64 21.39 -13.01
N MET A 417 -14.78 20.07 -12.86
CA MET A 417 -14.00 19.28 -11.91
C MET A 417 -12.99 18.40 -12.63
N ILE A 418 -11.81 18.27 -12.01
CA ILE A 418 -10.80 17.27 -12.38
C ILE A 418 -10.26 16.62 -11.11
N GLU A 419 -10.02 15.32 -11.15
CA GLU A 419 -9.40 14.57 -10.05
C GLU A 419 -7.96 14.22 -10.43
N GLY A 420 -7.03 14.42 -9.49
CA GLY A 420 -5.63 14.08 -9.67
C GLY A 420 -5.16 13.09 -8.62
N THR A 421 -4.42 12.06 -9.04
CA THR A 421 -3.81 11.03 -8.18
C THR A 421 -2.31 10.90 -8.49
N PRO A 422 -1.48 10.34 -7.58
CA PRO A 422 -0.08 10.08 -7.90
C PRO A 422 0.03 9.00 -9.00
N GLY A 423 0.98 9.17 -9.92
CA GLY A 423 1.15 8.24 -11.05
C GLY A 423 1.56 6.82 -10.65
N LYS A 424 2.16 6.67 -9.47
CA LYS A 424 2.41 5.38 -8.82
C LYS A 424 2.01 5.49 -7.36
N PRO A 425 1.46 4.41 -6.76
CA PRO A 425 1.16 4.41 -5.34
C PRO A 425 2.45 4.58 -4.52
N TYR A 426 2.33 5.26 -3.38
CA TYR A 426 3.41 5.40 -2.41
C TYR A 426 3.68 4.06 -1.72
N GLY A 427 4.96 3.79 -1.45
CA GLY A 427 5.40 2.58 -0.76
C GLY A 427 5.33 2.65 0.76
N GLY A 428 5.82 1.58 1.39
CA GLY A 428 5.81 1.39 2.84
C GLY A 428 6.88 2.19 3.61
N LEU A 429 7.87 2.77 2.94
CA LEU A 429 8.96 3.49 3.61
C LEU A 429 8.53 4.86 4.14
N LEU A 430 9.05 5.27 5.30
CA LEU A 430 8.76 6.58 5.89
C LEU A 430 9.25 7.77 5.03
N ALA A 431 10.21 7.56 4.13
CA ALA A 431 10.66 8.61 3.23
C ALA A 431 9.58 9.03 2.20
N HIS A 432 8.57 8.18 1.94
CA HIS A 432 7.45 8.53 1.05
C HIS A 432 6.62 9.70 1.57
N PHE A 433 6.59 9.92 2.89
CA PHE A 433 5.85 11.04 3.49
C PHE A 433 6.37 12.42 3.05
N ASN A 434 7.65 12.51 2.64
CA ASN A 434 8.21 13.75 2.08
C ASN A 434 7.84 14.00 0.61
N VAL A 435 7.27 13.00 -0.09
CA VAL A 435 6.95 13.08 -1.51
C VAL A 435 5.48 13.47 -1.75
N VAL A 436 4.59 13.22 -0.78
CA VAL A 436 3.14 13.47 -0.91
C VAL A 436 2.84 14.90 -1.32
N GLU A 437 3.30 15.88 -0.54
CA GLU A 437 3.04 17.29 -0.80
C GLU A 437 3.71 17.74 -2.10
N ALA A 438 4.93 17.27 -2.38
CA ALA A 438 5.64 17.56 -3.62
C ALA A 438 4.85 17.05 -4.85
N ASN A 439 4.27 15.86 -4.75
CA ASN A 439 3.43 15.29 -5.79
C ASN A 439 2.10 16.05 -5.96
N MET A 440 1.45 16.48 -4.88
CA MET A 440 0.26 17.34 -4.94
C MET A 440 0.57 18.68 -5.62
N ARG A 441 1.68 19.34 -5.25
CA ARG A 441 2.14 20.57 -5.90
C ARG A 441 2.45 20.35 -7.37
N TYR A 442 3.10 19.23 -7.71
CA TYR A 442 3.37 18.86 -9.11
C TYR A 442 2.08 18.70 -9.91
N ARG A 443 1.07 17.99 -9.38
CA ARG A 443 -0.26 17.86 -10.00
C ARG A 443 -0.87 19.23 -10.25
N ARG A 444 -0.92 20.09 -9.23
CA ARG A 444 -1.45 21.45 -9.37
C ARG A 444 -0.72 22.24 -10.46
N GLN A 445 0.62 22.21 -10.48
CA GLN A 445 1.44 22.89 -11.49
C GLN A 445 1.23 22.34 -12.90
N GLU A 446 1.08 21.02 -13.04
CA GLU A 446 0.85 20.37 -14.33
C GLU A 446 -0.48 20.81 -14.94
N ALA A 447 -1.57 20.76 -14.18
CA ALA A 447 -2.86 21.22 -14.65
C ALA A 447 -2.91 22.74 -14.84
N THR A 448 -2.22 23.53 -14.00
CA THR A 448 -2.16 25.00 -14.13
C THR A 448 -1.55 25.45 -15.47
N LYS A 449 -0.61 24.69 -16.04
CA LYS A 449 -0.02 25.00 -17.36
C LYS A 449 -1.01 24.93 -18.53
N LEU A 450 -2.16 24.28 -18.34
CA LEU A 450 -3.18 24.09 -19.36
C LEU A 450 -4.34 25.10 -19.24
N LEU A 451 -4.34 25.94 -18.20
CA LEU A 451 -5.39 26.91 -17.94
C LEU A 451 -5.31 28.13 -18.86
N GLN A 452 -6.45 28.75 -19.14
CA GLN A 452 -6.51 30.02 -19.86
C GLN A 452 -6.11 31.20 -18.96
N PRO A 453 -5.83 32.39 -19.55
CA PRO A 453 -5.69 33.61 -18.78
C PRO A 453 -6.90 33.82 -17.86
N ASN A 454 -6.64 34.17 -16.59
CA ASN A 454 -7.63 34.36 -15.52
C ASN A 454 -8.36 33.09 -15.06
N GLU A 455 -7.96 31.90 -15.49
CA GLU A 455 -8.39 30.65 -14.88
C GLU A 455 -7.41 30.16 -13.82
N VAL A 456 -7.96 29.58 -12.75
CA VAL A 456 -7.22 29.06 -11.61
C VAL A 456 -7.78 27.70 -11.22
N LEU A 457 -6.90 26.79 -10.85
CA LEU A 457 -7.26 25.48 -10.30
C LEU A 457 -7.26 25.52 -8.77
N MET A 458 -8.42 25.29 -8.16
CA MET A 458 -8.61 25.39 -6.71
C MET A 458 -9.05 24.06 -6.11
N SER A 459 -8.46 23.67 -4.97
CA SER A 459 -8.92 22.52 -4.19
C SER A 459 -9.94 23.00 -3.16
N LEU A 460 -11.17 23.24 -3.63
CA LEU A 460 -12.29 23.71 -2.82
C LEU A 460 -13.31 22.61 -2.67
N THR A 461 -13.73 22.32 -1.43
CA THR A 461 -14.77 21.31 -1.20
C THR A 461 -16.10 21.70 -1.83
N VAL A 462 -16.51 22.96 -1.76
CA VAL A 462 -17.72 23.44 -2.43
C VAL A 462 -17.50 24.83 -3.02
N PHE A 463 -17.95 25.04 -4.25
CA PHE A 463 -18.00 26.38 -4.84
C PHE A 463 -19.17 27.17 -4.21
N PRO A 464 -18.94 28.31 -3.53
CA PRO A 464 -19.94 28.93 -2.65
C PRO A 464 -21.26 29.29 -3.34
N ARG A 465 -21.20 29.64 -4.62
CA ARG A 465 -22.34 30.09 -5.43
C ARG A 465 -22.83 29.05 -6.46
N VAL A 466 -22.53 27.76 -6.27
CA VAL A 466 -22.99 26.70 -7.20
C VAL A 466 -24.52 26.70 -7.28
N GLY A 467 -25.10 26.76 -8.49
CA GLY A 467 -26.55 26.86 -8.68
C GLY A 467 -27.17 28.24 -8.36
N ALA A 468 -26.36 29.27 -8.08
CA ALA A 468 -26.84 30.66 -8.08
C ALA A 468 -26.97 31.18 -9.53
N SER A 469 -27.51 32.39 -9.72
CA SER A 469 -27.55 33.01 -11.05
C SER A 469 -26.14 33.27 -11.59
N ASP A 470 -25.92 32.95 -12.86
CA ASP A 470 -24.69 33.28 -13.62
C ASP A 470 -23.40 32.78 -12.95
N PHE A 471 -23.37 31.48 -12.58
CA PHE A 471 -22.25 30.87 -11.86
C PHE A 471 -21.28 30.06 -12.74
N THR A 472 -21.57 29.90 -14.03
CA THR A 472 -20.79 29.09 -14.99
C THR A 472 -20.17 29.95 -16.09
N ASP A 473 -19.03 29.53 -16.63
CA ASP A 473 -18.41 30.05 -17.83
C ASP A 473 -18.16 28.91 -18.84
N PRO A 474 -18.74 28.99 -20.06
CA PRO A 474 -19.71 29.98 -20.52
C PRO A 474 -21.01 29.95 -19.70
N VAL A 475 -21.78 31.04 -19.75
CA VAL A 475 -23.06 31.15 -19.02
C VAL A 475 -24.05 30.11 -19.53
N THR A 476 -24.57 29.30 -18.61
CA THR A 476 -25.55 28.25 -18.90
C THR A 476 -26.79 28.40 -18.02
N HIS A 477 -27.91 27.83 -18.47
CA HIS A 477 -29.22 28.01 -17.84
C HIS A 477 -29.86 26.66 -17.50
N PRO A 478 -30.51 26.52 -16.33
CA PRO A 478 -31.18 25.29 -15.95
C PRO A 478 -32.36 24.98 -16.87
N THR A 479 -32.65 23.68 -17.04
CA THR A 479 -33.74 23.17 -17.90
C THR A 479 -34.73 22.32 -17.08
N PRO A 480 -35.60 22.95 -16.26
CA PRO A 480 -36.47 22.24 -15.32
C PRO A 480 -37.42 21.21 -15.95
N ASN A 481 -37.83 21.42 -17.21
CA ASN A 481 -38.85 20.59 -17.87
C ASN A 481 -38.28 19.45 -18.72
N THR A 482 -37.08 19.62 -19.28
CA THR A 482 -36.53 18.74 -20.33
C THR A 482 -35.19 18.12 -19.96
N GLY A 483 -34.45 18.70 -19.02
CA GLY A 483 -33.11 18.25 -18.66
C GLY A 483 -33.04 16.87 -18.01
N ALA A 484 -31.83 16.29 -17.97
CA ALA A 484 -31.51 15.09 -17.22
C ALA A 484 -31.78 15.29 -15.73
N SER A 485 -31.32 16.41 -15.16
CA SER A 485 -31.53 16.77 -13.76
C SER A 485 -32.94 17.30 -13.48
N ARG A 486 -33.55 18.01 -14.43
CA ARG A 486 -34.79 18.79 -14.24
C ARG A 486 -34.70 19.78 -13.06
N SER A 487 -33.49 20.24 -12.77
CA SER A 487 -33.23 21.15 -11.66
C SER A 487 -33.74 22.56 -11.96
N LEU A 488 -34.15 23.27 -10.91
CA LEU A 488 -34.45 24.71 -10.97
C LEU A 488 -33.21 25.59 -11.01
N PHE A 489 -32.05 25.05 -10.63
CA PHE A 489 -30.86 25.84 -10.31
C PHE A 489 -29.62 25.37 -11.06
N PHE A 490 -29.48 24.05 -11.26
CA PHE A 490 -28.27 23.44 -11.80
C PHE A 490 -28.46 23.10 -13.29
N PRO A 491 -27.70 23.72 -14.20
CA PRO A 491 -27.75 23.42 -15.64
C PRO A 491 -27.10 22.07 -15.95
N ASP A 492 -27.66 21.34 -16.91
CA ASP A 492 -27.12 20.03 -17.32
C ASP A 492 -25.77 20.13 -18.04
N GLU A 493 -25.44 21.31 -18.58
CA GLU A 493 -24.13 21.63 -19.15
C GLU A 493 -23.03 21.66 -18.09
N ALA A 494 -23.38 21.88 -16.81
CA ALA A 494 -22.44 21.78 -15.71
C ALA A 494 -22.16 20.33 -15.29
N ILE A 495 -22.87 19.34 -15.86
CA ILE A 495 -22.56 17.92 -15.73
C ILE A 495 -21.53 17.54 -16.79
N TYR A 496 -20.47 16.85 -16.40
CA TYR A 496 -19.36 16.48 -17.29
C TYR A 496 -19.85 15.85 -18.59
N PRO A 497 -19.66 16.50 -19.76
CA PRO A 497 -20.22 16.02 -21.02
C PRO A 497 -19.32 15.01 -21.74
N GLY A 498 -18.05 14.87 -21.32
CA GLY A 498 -17.09 13.97 -21.95
C GLY A 498 -17.38 12.49 -21.73
N HIS A 499 -18.37 12.14 -20.89
CA HIS A 499 -18.82 10.75 -20.79
C HIS A 499 -20.33 10.62 -20.43
N PRO A 500 -21.09 9.76 -21.12
CA PRO A 500 -22.54 9.62 -20.92
C PRO A 500 -22.98 9.13 -19.53
N ARG A 501 -22.08 8.52 -18.74
CA ARG A 501 -22.38 7.99 -17.39
C ARG A 501 -23.02 9.02 -16.48
N PHE A 502 -22.45 10.21 -16.36
CA PHE A 502 -22.86 11.18 -15.32
C PHE A 502 -24.28 11.72 -15.56
N LYS A 503 -24.61 12.02 -16.83
CA LYS A 503 -25.96 12.44 -17.23
C LYS A 503 -26.96 11.29 -17.07
N THR A 504 -26.59 10.08 -17.47
CA THR A 504 -27.43 8.87 -17.29
C THR A 504 -27.70 8.59 -15.83
N LEU A 505 -26.68 8.65 -14.98
CA LEU A 505 -26.79 8.42 -13.54
C LEU A 505 -27.74 9.44 -12.89
N THR A 506 -27.62 10.71 -13.26
CA THR A 506 -28.51 11.79 -12.81
C THR A 506 -29.97 11.51 -13.18
N ARG A 507 -30.21 11.15 -14.46
CA ARG A 507 -31.54 10.83 -14.98
C ARG A 507 -32.13 9.60 -14.29
N ASN A 508 -31.38 8.50 -14.22
CA ASN A 508 -31.86 7.22 -13.72
C ASN A 508 -32.13 7.27 -12.21
N ILE A 509 -31.34 8.00 -11.42
CA ILE A 509 -31.63 8.22 -10.00
C ILE A 509 -32.97 8.95 -9.82
N ARG A 510 -33.20 10.04 -10.57
CA ARG A 510 -34.45 10.79 -10.53
C ARG A 510 -35.65 9.94 -10.96
N GLU A 511 -35.51 9.17 -12.04
CA GLU A 511 -36.57 8.30 -12.55
C GLU A 511 -36.87 7.12 -11.62
N ARG A 512 -35.84 6.49 -11.05
CA ARG A 512 -36.01 5.46 -10.00
C ARG A 512 -36.73 6.02 -8.78
N ARG A 513 -36.31 7.20 -8.31
CA ARG A 513 -36.88 7.87 -7.13
C ARG A 513 -38.34 8.31 -7.37
N GLN A 514 -38.73 8.50 -8.65
CA GLN A 514 -40.02 9.05 -9.11
C GLN A 514 -40.25 10.53 -8.73
N GLU A 515 -39.24 11.17 -8.16
CA GLU A 515 -39.23 12.58 -7.75
C GLU A 515 -37.78 13.08 -7.86
N LYS A 516 -37.58 14.40 -7.87
CA LYS A 516 -36.24 14.97 -7.77
C LYS A 516 -35.61 14.62 -6.41
N VAL A 517 -34.29 14.60 -6.38
CA VAL A 517 -33.57 14.59 -5.10
C VAL A 517 -33.90 15.88 -4.35
N ALA A 518 -34.00 15.80 -3.04
CA ALA A 518 -34.40 16.93 -2.20
C ALA A 518 -33.39 17.09 -1.07
N ILE A 519 -32.56 18.12 -1.17
CA ILE A 519 -31.52 18.43 -0.22
C ILE A 519 -31.94 19.68 0.54
N ASN A 520 -32.04 19.56 1.86
CA ASN A 520 -32.46 20.65 2.74
C ASN A 520 -31.39 20.84 3.82
N ILE A 521 -30.68 21.96 3.77
CA ILE A 521 -29.61 22.30 4.71
C ILE A 521 -30.03 23.52 5.53
N PRO A 522 -29.93 23.51 6.87
CA PRO A 522 -30.33 24.65 7.68
C PRO A 522 -29.57 25.92 7.27
N ILE A 523 -30.29 27.02 7.10
CA ILE A 523 -29.68 28.32 6.81
C ILE A 523 -29.03 28.89 8.08
N TYR A 524 -27.90 29.57 7.92
CA TYR A 524 -27.27 30.31 9.01
C TYR A 524 -28.22 31.41 9.50
N LYS A 525 -28.44 31.47 10.81
CA LYS A 525 -29.29 32.49 11.43
C LYS A 525 -28.42 33.69 11.82
N ASP A 526 -28.62 34.79 11.12
CA ASP A 526 -27.94 36.06 11.33
C ASP A 526 -28.97 37.18 11.54
N GLU A 527 -28.52 38.39 11.86
CA GLU A 527 -29.38 39.51 12.32
C GLU A 527 -30.51 39.86 11.34
N ASN A 528 -30.22 39.87 10.02
CA ASN A 528 -31.17 40.23 8.97
C ASN A 528 -31.78 39.01 8.26
N VAL A 529 -31.55 37.79 8.75
CA VAL A 529 -32.22 36.59 8.23
C VAL A 529 -33.64 36.54 8.81
N PRO A 530 -34.70 36.47 7.98
CA PRO A 530 -36.06 36.38 8.47
C PRO A 530 -36.25 35.21 9.45
N LEU A 531 -37.03 35.43 10.52
CA LEU A 531 -37.39 34.39 11.51
C LEU A 531 -37.99 33.13 10.85
N LEU A 532 -38.69 33.32 9.72
CA LEU A 532 -39.15 32.27 8.84
C LEU A 532 -38.55 32.50 7.44
N PHE A 533 -37.41 31.87 7.18
CA PHE A 533 -36.83 31.85 5.84
C PHE A 533 -37.59 30.84 4.98
N LYS A 534 -38.24 31.34 3.93
CA LYS A 534 -38.94 30.53 2.93
C LYS A 534 -38.75 31.15 1.56
N GLU A 535 -38.33 30.33 0.61
CA GLU A 535 -38.07 30.79 -0.75
C GLU A 535 -39.32 30.70 -1.62
N ASP A 536 -39.51 31.71 -2.48
CA ASP A 536 -40.49 31.64 -3.57
C ASP A 536 -39.91 30.88 -4.76
N LEU A 537 -40.12 29.56 -4.76
CA LEU A 537 -39.70 28.67 -5.85
C LEU A 537 -40.62 28.76 -7.08
N GLY A 538 -41.87 29.22 -6.92
CA GLY A 538 -42.81 29.37 -8.03
C GLY A 538 -42.31 30.38 -9.06
N SER A 539 -41.72 31.49 -8.59
CA SER A 539 -41.06 32.48 -9.46
C SER A 539 -39.89 31.93 -10.29
N LYS A 540 -39.33 30.77 -9.91
CA LYS A 540 -38.19 30.12 -10.56
C LYS A 540 -38.58 28.98 -11.51
N GLY A 541 -39.86 28.85 -11.83
CA GLY A 541 -40.37 27.84 -12.76
C GLY A 541 -40.63 26.47 -12.12
N ASP A 542 -40.89 26.43 -10.81
CA ASP A 542 -41.30 25.20 -10.12
C ASP A 542 -42.68 24.72 -10.59
N ASP A 543 -42.81 23.40 -10.78
CA ASP A 543 -44.07 22.71 -11.10
C ASP A 543 -44.89 22.37 -9.84
N GLY A 544 -44.46 22.88 -8.67
CA GLY A 544 -45.03 22.61 -7.36
C GLY A 544 -44.35 21.45 -6.61
N SER A 545 -43.51 20.65 -7.28
CA SER A 545 -42.80 19.53 -6.63
C SER A 545 -41.74 20.01 -5.65
N SER A 546 -40.99 21.06 -6.01
CA SER A 546 -39.88 21.58 -5.21
C SER A 546 -40.38 22.32 -3.98
N SER A 547 -41.44 23.11 -4.14
CA SER A 547 -42.10 23.83 -3.04
C SER A 547 -42.64 22.89 -1.96
N LYS A 548 -43.07 21.68 -2.34
CA LYS A 548 -43.54 20.64 -1.41
C LYS A 548 -42.38 19.94 -0.68
N ALA A 549 -41.22 19.84 -1.32
CA ALA A 549 -40.04 19.17 -0.77
C ALA A 549 -39.14 20.10 0.07
N ALA A 550 -39.22 21.41 -0.18
CA ALA A 550 -38.50 22.42 0.58
C ALA A 550 -39.00 22.52 2.02
N LYS A 551 -38.07 22.59 2.97
CA LYS A 551 -38.36 22.81 4.39
C LYS A 551 -38.17 24.28 4.76
N ASP A 552 -39.03 24.78 5.64
CA ASP A 552 -38.87 26.13 6.20
C ASP A 552 -37.53 26.24 6.95
N ASN A 553 -36.88 27.41 6.87
CA ASN A 553 -35.55 27.68 7.43
C ASN A 553 -34.40 26.81 6.88
N HIS A 554 -34.56 26.25 5.69
CA HIS A 554 -33.51 25.49 5.01
C HIS A 554 -33.24 26.05 3.61
N ILE A 555 -31.97 26.00 3.20
CA ILE A 555 -31.52 26.18 1.82
C ILE A 555 -31.93 24.93 1.05
N TYR A 556 -32.76 25.12 0.02
CA TYR A 556 -33.25 24.02 -0.81
C TYR A 556 -32.40 23.84 -2.08
N MET A 557 -32.01 22.59 -2.35
CA MET A 557 -31.26 22.18 -3.53
C MET A 557 -31.84 20.88 -4.10
N ASP A 558 -31.90 20.75 -5.43
CA ASP A 558 -32.72 19.71 -6.10
C ASP A 558 -32.00 18.90 -7.18
N ALA A 559 -30.66 18.94 -7.20
CA ALA A 559 -29.84 18.30 -8.22
C ALA A 559 -28.68 17.50 -7.63
N MET A 560 -28.28 16.45 -8.34
CA MET A 560 -27.10 15.65 -8.00
C MET A 560 -25.82 16.48 -7.97
N GLY A 561 -25.71 17.49 -8.84
CA GLY A 561 -24.55 18.39 -8.92
C GLY A 561 -24.31 19.28 -7.70
N PHE A 562 -25.28 19.44 -6.80
CA PHE A 562 -25.02 20.12 -5.53
C PHE A 562 -24.20 19.28 -4.56
N GLY A 563 -24.25 17.95 -4.68
CA GLY A 563 -23.47 17.03 -3.86
C GLY A 563 -22.26 16.49 -4.60
N MET A 564 -22.46 15.76 -5.69
CA MET A 564 -21.35 15.20 -6.49
C MET A 564 -20.54 16.26 -7.23
N GLY A 565 -21.00 17.52 -7.26
CA GLY A 565 -20.19 18.67 -7.68
C GLY A 565 -19.31 19.27 -6.56
N CYS A 566 -19.29 18.65 -5.37
CA CYS A 566 -18.34 18.96 -4.31
C CYS A 566 -17.08 18.11 -4.45
N CYS A 567 -15.93 18.67 -4.07
CA CYS A 567 -14.66 17.96 -4.05
C CYS A 567 -14.40 17.24 -2.72
N CYS A 568 -13.52 16.27 -2.71
CA CYS A 568 -13.00 15.67 -1.49
C CYS A 568 -11.55 15.20 -1.56
N LEU A 569 -11.06 14.78 -0.40
CA LEU A 569 -9.77 14.14 -0.23
C LEU A 569 -10.02 12.68 0.16
N GLN A 570 -9.62 11.75 -0.69
CA GLN A 570 -9.78 10.32 -0.46
C GLN A 570 -8.42 9.64 -0.31
N LEU A 571 -8.38 8.56 0.47
CA LEU A 571 -7.18 7.76 0.65
C LEU A 571 -7.48 6.29 0.42
N THR A 572 -6.66 5.63 -0.39
CA THR A 572 -6.74 4.17 -0.57
C THR A 572 -5.48 3.51 -0.03
N PHE A 573 -5.66 2.42 0.71
CA PHE A 573 -4.61 1.59 1.30
C PHE A 573 -4.73 0.16 0.78
N GLN A 574 -3.61 -0.46 0.43
CA GLN A 574 -3.49 -1.89 0.19
C GLN A 574 -3.03 -2.58 1.46
N ALA A 575 -3.80 -3.57 1.91
CA ALA A 575 -3.46 -4.40 3.06
C ALA A 575 -2.67 -5.63 2.61
N CYS A 576 -2.05 -6.33 3.58
CA CYS A 576 -1.25 -7.52 3.33
C CYS A 576 -2.05 -8.73 2.84
N ASN A 577 -3.31 -8.81 3.28
CA ASN A 577 -4.26 -9.88 3.01
C ASN A 577 -5.69 -9.38 3.31
N ILE A 578 -6.68 -10.25 3.13
CA ILE A 578 -8.08 -9.92 3.37
C ILE A 578 -8.39 -9.67 4.85
N GLU A 579 -7.76 -10.39 5.78
CA GLU A 579 -8.00 -10.25 7.22
C GLU A 579 -7.54 -8.88 7.74
N GLU A 580 -6.37 -8.43 7.30
CA GLU A 580 -5.86 -7.10 7.61
C GLU A 580 -6.72 -6.02 6.96
N ALA A 581 -7.16 -6.21 5.72
CA ALA A 581 -8.08 -5.27 5.07
C ALA A 581 -9.38 -5.11 5.86
N ARG A 582 -9.99 -6.21 6.32
CA ARG A 582 -11.20 -6.18 7.15
C ARG A 582 -10.94 -5.50 8.50
N THR A 583 -9.81 -5.79 9.12
CA THR A 583 -9.41 -5.16 10.38
C THR A 583 -9.23 -3.66 10.21
N LEU A 584 -8.50 -3.21 9.17
CA LEU A 584 -8.31 -1.78 8.88
C LEU A 584 -9.64 -1.07 8.56
N TYR A 585 -10.52 -1.71 7.77
CA TYR A 585 -11.85 -1.17 7.48
C TYR A 585 -12.63 -0.88 8.77
N ASP A 586 -12.63 -1.83 9.70
CA ASP A 586 -13.33 -1.70 10.97
C ASP A 586 -12.68 -0.67 11.90
N GLN A 587 -11.36 -0.74 12.09
CA GLN A 587 -10.65 0.13 13.03
C GLN A 587 -10.64 1.60 12.58
N LEU A 588 -10.69 1.88 11.28
CA LEU A 588 -10.77 3.25 10.75
C LEU A 588 -12.17 3.85 10.82
N THR A 589 -13.22 3.05 10.88
CA THR A 589 -14.60 3.52 10.87
C THR A 589 -14.93 4.53 11.99
N PRO A 590 -14.56 4.30 13.27
CA PRO A 590 -14.78 5.27 14.35
C PRO A 590 -14.11 6.63 14.11
N LEU A 591 -13.05 6.67 13.28
CA LEU A 591 -12.33 7.89 12.94
C LEU A 591 -13.02 8.68 11.83
N CYS A 592 -13.91 8.08 11.03
CA CYS A 592 -14.58 8.76 9.93
C CYS A 592 -15.31 10.05 10.35
N PRO A 593 -16.21 10.05 11.35
CA PRO A 593 -16.87 11.28 11.79
C PRO A 593 -15.91 12.28 12.44
N ILE A 594 -14.85 11.79 13.10
CA ILE A 594 -13.82 12.63 13.75
C ILE A 594 -13.06 13.41 12.68
N MET A 595 -12.61 12.73 11.63
CA MET A 595 -11.89 13.34 10.52
C MET A 595 -12.80 14.24 9.68
N LEU A 596 -14.08 13.89 9.51
CA LEU A 596 -15.06 14.76 8.86
C LEU A 596 -15.18 16.11 9.60
N ALA A 597 -15.36 16.09 10.92
CA ALA A 597 -15.45 17.31 11.73
C ALA A 597 -14.14 18.11 11.76
N LEU A 598 -12.99 17.41 11.86
CA LEU A 598 -11.67 18.03 11.91
C LEU A 598 -11.29 18.72 10.58
N THR A 599 -11.75 18.17 9.46
CA THR A 599 -11.43 18.65 8.11
C THR A 599 -12.49 19.58 7.52
N ALA A 600 -13.56 19.89 8.25
CA ALA A 600 -14.71 20.67 7.79
C ALA A 600 -14.35 21.89 6.91
N ALA A 601 -14.87 21.93 5.68
CA ALA A 601 -14.52 22.94 4.67
C ALA A 601 -15.72 23.44 3.82
N SER A 602 -16.96 23.09 4.19
CA SER A 602 -18.17 23.37 3.38
C SER A 602 -19.25 24.16 4.10
N PRO A 603 -19.03 25.44 4.41
CA PRO A 603 -20.02 26.26 5.11
C PRO A 603 -21.08 26.88 4.18
N PHE A 604 -20.94 26.76 2.86
CA PHE A 604 -21.71 27.53 1.87
C PHE A 604 -22.42 26.65 0.85
N TYR A 605 -23.67 26.99 0.56
CA TYR A 605 -24.47 26.30 -0.45
C TYR A 605 -25.37 27.28 -1.20
N ARG A 606 -25.32 27.22 -2.54
CA ARG A 606 -26.19 27.98 -3.44
C ARG A 606 -26.21 29.50 -3.18
N GLY A 607 -25.06 30.05 -2.80
CA GLY A 607 -24.90 31.46 -2.47
C GLY A 607 -25.42 31.86 -1.09
N TYR A 608 -25.66 30.90 -0.20
CA TYR A 608 -26.05 31.15 1.18
C TYR A 608 -25.04 30.58 2.16
N VAL A 609 -24.94 31.24 3.30
CA VAL A 609 -24.24 30.74 4.49
C VAL A 609 -25.14 29.71 5.17
N SER A 610 -24.63 28.51 5.39
CA SER A 610 -25.36 27.39 5.99
C SER A 610 -24.98 27.15 7.45
N ASP A 611 -25.84 26.51 8.23
CA ASP A 611 -25.58 26.16 9.64
C ASP A 611 -24.91 24.79 9.82
N VAL A 612 -24.23 24.34 8.77
CA VAL A 612 -23.39 23.13 8.73
C VAL A 612 -22.02 23.49 8.17
N ASP A 613 -21.02 22.67 8.44
CA ASP A 613 -19.63 22.91 8.00
C ASP A 613 -19.08 21.81 7.06
N CYS A 614 -19.87 20.78 6.75
CA CYS A 614 -19.42 19.57 6.05
C CYS A 614 -20.37 19.19 4.91
N ARG A 615 -19.83 18.57 3.85
CA ARG A 615 -20.60 18.20 2.64
C ARG A 615 -21.43 16.93 2.76
N TRP A 616 -21.14 16.07 3.73
CA TRP A 616 -21.58 14.67 3.73
C TRP A 616 -23.09 14.49 3.53
N ASN A 617 -23.94 15.23 4.25
CA ASN A 617 -25.40 15.15 4.09
C ASN A 617 -25.90 15.67 2.74
N VAL A 618 -25.20 16.65 2.17
CA VAL A 618 -25.53 17.19 0.84
C VAL A 618 -25.30 16.12 -0.21
N ILE A 619 -24.14 15.46 -0.20
CA ILE A 619 -23.84 14.37 -1.13
C ILE A 619 -24.74 13.16 -0.90
N SER A 620 -24.93 12.76 0.37
CA SER A 620 -25.84 11.68 0.73
C SER A 620 -27.24 11.86 0.14
N SER A 621 -27.77 13.08 0.24
CA SER A 621 -29.08 13.46 -0.26
C SER A 621 -29.12 13.64 -1.78
N SER A 622 -28.01 14.03 -2.42
CA SER A 622 -27.94 14.33 -3.85
C SER A 622 -27.99 13.09 -4.75
N VAL A 623 -27.68 11.91 -4.20
CA VAL A 623 -27.75 10.62 -4.92
C VAL A 623 -28.70 9.61 -4.26
N ASP A 624 -29.55 10.08 -3.35
CA ASP A 624 -30.55 9.24 -2.70
C ASP A 624 -31.63 8.82 -3.70
N CYS A 625 -31.52 7.60 -4.23
CA CYS A 625 -32.45 7.06 -5.20
C CYS A 625 -33.68 6.39 -4.57
N ARG A 626 -33.84 6.42 -3.24
CA ARG A 626 -34.90 5.68 -2.55
C ARG A 626 -36.30 6.21 -2.86
N THR A 627 -37.20 5.30 -3.22
CA THR A 627 -38.62 5.59 -3.38
C THR A 627 -39.27 5.99 -2.05
N GLN A 628 -40.51 6.48 -2.11
CA GLN A 628 -41.27 6.80 -0.89
C GLN A 628 -41.60 5.55 -0.06
N GLU A 629 -41.72 4.38 -0.67
CA GLU A 629 -41.93 3.11 0.04
C GLU A 629 -40.66 2.66 0.77
N GLU A 630 -39.50 2.73 0.11
CA GLU A 630 -38.20 2.37 0.70
C GLU A 630 -37.84 3.27 1.89
N ARG A 631 -38.20 4.56 1.81
CA ARG A 631 -38.08 5.53 2.93
C ARG A 631 -39.12 5.36 4.03
N GLY A 632 -40.10 4.47 3.84
CA GLY A 632 -41.17 4.20 4.80
C GLY A 632 -42.27 5.26 4.88
N LEU A 633 -42.33 6.20 3.93
CA LEU A 633 -43.38 7.22 3.82
C LEU A 633 -44.69 6.65 3.26
N LYS A 634 -44.60 5.55 2.50
CA LYS A 634 -45.73 4.76 1.98
C LYS A 634 -45.61 3.29 2.41
N PRO A 635 -46.73 2.55 2.47
CA PRO A 635 -46.69 1.10 2.66
C PRO A 635 -45.90 0.42 1.53
N LEU A 636 -45.15 -0.63 1.87
CA LEU A 636 -44.36 -1.40 0.91
C LEU A 636 -45.30 -2.24 0.03
N LYS A 637 -45.34 -1.97 -1.27
CA LYS A 637 -46.20 -2.70 -2.23
C LYS A 637 -45.42 -3.17 -3.45
N GLU A 638 -44.63 -2.27 -4.05
CA GLU A 638 -43.89 -2.53 -5.28
C GLU A 638 -42.42 -2.87 -5.02
N ASN A 639 -41.84 -2.38 -3.92
CA ASN A 639 -40.43 -2.62 -3.57
C ASN A 639 -40.27 -3.81 -2.60
N LYS A 640 -39.10 -4.45 -2.59
CA LYS A 640 -38.80 -5.62 -1.72
C LYS A 640 -38.38 -5.22 -0.30
N PHE A 641 -37.75 -4.05 -0.13
CA PHE A 641 -37.08 -3.69 1.12
C PHE A 641 -37.43 -2.29 1.62
N ARG A 642 -37.40 -2.10 2.94
CA ARG A 642 -37.28 -0.77 3.57
C ARG A 642 -35.81 -0.48 3.82
N ILE A 643 -35.35 0.69 3.40
CA ILE A 643 -33.93 1.04 3.43
C ILE A 643 -33.69 2.34 4.20
N SER A 644 -33.02 2.22 5.34
CA SER A 644 -32.79 3.28 6.32
C SER A 644 -31.87 4.39 5.81
N LYS A 645 -30.80 4.01 5.09
CA LYS A 645 -29.75 4.92 4.59
C LYS A 645 -29.80 5.12 3.08
N SER A 646 -29.28 6.26 2.62
CA SER A 646 -29.01 6.47 1.20
C SER A 646 -27.95 5.48 0.72
N ARG A 647 -27.78 5.32 -0.60
CA ARG A 647 -26.65 4.56 -1.15
C ARG A 647 -25.31 5.27 -0.96
N TYR A 648 -25.35 6.56 -0.63
CA TYR A 648 -24.21 7.33 -0.15
C TYR A 648 -24.46 7.66 1.33
N ASP A 649 -23.76 6.99 2.25
CA ASP A 649 -23.95 7.20 3.69
C ASP A 649 -22.81 6.60 4.53
N SER A 650 -22.85 6.71 5.86
CA SER A 650 -21.93 5.96 6.73
C SER A 650 -22.01 4.45 6.49
N ILE A 651 -20.95 3.72 6.86
CA ILE A 651 -20.98 2.26 6.78
C ILE A 651 -22.15 1.65 7.56
N ASP A 652 -22.56 0.45 7.16
CA ASP A 652 -23.70 -0.24 7.76
C ASP A 652 -23.30 -1.41 8.67
N SER A 653 -22.11 -1.99 8.49
CA SER A 653 -21.63 -3.12 9.29
C SER A 653 -20.11 -3.22 9.32
N TYR A 654 -19.58 -3.68 10.44
CA TYR A 654 -18.21 -4.17 10.58
C TYR A 654 -18.02 -5.53 9.93
N LEU A 655 -16.80 -5.78 9.46
CA LEU A 655 -16.42 -6.96 8.67
C LEU A 655 -15.55 -7.94 9.45
N SER A 656 -14.87 -7.57 10.52
CA SER A 656 -14.01 -8.47 11.30
C SER A 656 -14.79 -9.16 12.44
N GLU A 657 -14.31 -10.33 12.86
CA GLU A 657 -14.89 -11.07 14.01
C GLU A 657 -14.93 -10.22 15.29
N GLN A 658 -13.92 -9.36 15.50
CA GLN A 658 -13.88 -8.44 16.64
C GLN A 658 -14.98 -7.37 16.58
N GLY A 659 -15.38 -6.99 15.36
CA GLY A 659 -16.40 -6.01 15.04
C GLY A 659 -17.82 -6.50 15.20
N GLU A 660 -18.06 -7.82 15.14
CA GLU A 660 -19.41 -8.41 15.12
C GLU A 660 -20.29 -7.94 16.28
N LYS A 661 -19.76 -7.93 17.50
CA LYS A 661 -20.49 -7.49 18.70
C LYS A 661 -20.90 -6.01 18.69
N TYR A 662 -20.33 -5.21 17.78
CA TYR A 662 -20.60 -3.79 17.63
C TYR A 662 -21.57 -3.49 16.47
N ASN A 663 -21.98 -4.51 15.70
CA ASN A 663 -23.05 -4.41 14.70
C ASN A 663 -24.43 -4.40 15.39
N ASP A 664 -24.76 -3.30 16.05
CA ASP A 664 -25.97 -3.13 16.87
C ASP A 664 -27.18 -2.56 16.11
N VAL A 665 -26.99 -2.19 14.84
CA VAL A 665 -28.05 -1.69 13.95
C VAL A 665 -28.54 -2.82 13.05
N PRO A 666 -29.86 -3.08 12.95
CA PRO A 666 -30.39 -4.09 12.05
C PRO A 666 -30.02 -3.80 10.58
N LEU A 667 -29.32 -4.74 9.95
CA LEU A 667 -28.90 -4.66 8.56
C LEU A 667 -29.99 -5.24 7.64
N THR A 668 -30.45 -4.47 6.66
CA THR A 668 -31.35 -4.98 5.61
C THR A 668 -30.53 -5.62 4.50
N TYR A 669 -30.70 -6.91 4.21
CA TYR A 669 -30.01 -7.61 3.13
C TYR A 669 -30.95 -8.63 2.45
N ASP A 670 -30.54 -9.15 1.29
CA ASP A 670 -31.31 -10.19 0.59
C ASP A 670 -30.94 -11.59 1.10
N ASP A 671 -31.89 -12.28 1.73
CA ASP A 671 -31.68 -13.62 2.32
C ASP A 671 -31.27 -14.68 1.30
N GLU A 672 -31.69 -14.56 0.04
CA GLU A 672 -31.32 -15.52 -1.01
C GLU A 672 -29.84 -15.37 -1.39
N ILE A 673 -29.40 -14.12 -1.58
CA ILE A 673 -28.00 -13.79 -1.86
C ILE A 673 -27.12 -14.17 -0.67
N TYR A 674 -27.57 -13.86 0.55
CA TYR A 674 -26.84 -14.21 1.77
C TYR A 674 -26.60 -15.72 1.88
N LYS A 675 -27.64 -16.54 1.67
CA LYS A 675 -27.49 -18.01 1.66
C LYS A 675 -26.56 -18.49 0.55
N GLN A 676 -26.69 -17.93 -0.65
CA GLN A 676 -25.82 -18.27 -1.78
C GLN A 676 -24.34 -18.00 -1.47
N LEU A 677 -24.03 -16.90 -0.78
CA LEU A 677 -22.67 -16.56 -0.37
C LEU A 677 -22.14 -17.53 0.71
N LEU A 678 -22.95 -17.87 1.72
CA LEU A 678 -22.60 -18.84 2.75
C LEU A 678 -22.34 -20.24 2.18
N ASP A 679 -23.19 -20.71 1.27
CA ASP A 679 -23.04 -22.01 0.60
C ASP A 679 -21.74 -22.10 -0.23
N ASN A 680 -21.10 -20.95 -0.51
CA ASN A 680 -19.83 -20.85 -1.23
C ASN A 680 -18.63 -20.52 -0.33
N GLU A 681 -18.71 -20.83 0.97
CA GLU A 681 -17.63 -20.69 1.96
C GLU A 681 -17.20 -19.24 2.23
N ILE A 682 -18.08 -18.26 2.01
CA ILE A 682 -17.88 -16.88 2.45
C ILE A 682 -18.42 -16.76 3.87
N ASP A 683 -17.65 -16.19 4.79
CA ASP A 683 -18.07 -16.04 6.18
C ASP A 683 -19.28 -15.11 6.33
N HIS A 684 -19.99 -15.26 7.44
CA HIS A 684 -21.29 -14.61 7.63
C HIS A 684 -21.24 -13.08 7.61
N LEU A 685 -20.17 -12.46 8.14
CA LEU A 685 -20.04 -11.00 8.19
C LEU A 685 -19.80 -10.42 6.79
N LEU A 686 -18.88 -11.03 6.04
CA LEU A 686 -18.62 -10.61 4.66
C LEU A 686 -19.85 -10.90 3.77
N ALA A 687 -20.51 -12.04 3.96
CA ALA A 687 -21.72 -12.40 3.24
C ALA A 687 -22.86 -11.40 3.50
N GLN A 688 -23.07 -10.98 4.76
CA GLN A 688 -24.05 -9.96 5.13
C GLN A 688 -23.74 -8.61 4.47
N HIS A 689 -22.47 -8.18 4.52
CA HIS A 689 -22.05 -6.92 3.90
C HIS A 689 -22.32 -6.91 2.38
N ILE A 690 -21.93 -7.97 1.68
CA ILE A 690 -22.14 -8.06 0.23
C ILE A 690 -23.65 -8.18 -0.09
N ALA A 691 -24.40 -8.99 0.65
CA ALA A 691 -25.85 -9.09 0.46
C ALA A 691 -26.58 -7.76 0.72
N HIS A 692 -26.09 -6.95 1.66
CA HIS A 692 -26.61 -5.60 1.91
C HIS A 692 -26.38 -4.67 0.70
N LEU A 693 -25.18 -4.67 0.10
CA LEU A 693 -24.89 -3.83 -1.07
C LEU A 693 -25.82 -4.15 -2.26
N PHE A 694 -26.19 -5.42 -2.41
CA PHE A 694 -27.06 -5.93 -3.48
C PHE A 694 -28.56 -5.72 -3.25
N ILE A 695 -28.98 -5.06 -2.15
CA ILE A 695 -30.36 -4.57 -2.03
C ILE A 695 -30.62 -3.37 -2.96
N ARG A 696 -29.56 -2.75 -3.49
CA ARG A 696 -29.63 -1.59 -4.38
C ARG A 696 -29.74 -2.03 -5.83
N ASP A 697 -30.57 -1.32 -6.59
CA ASP A 697 -30.57 -1.46 -8.04
C ASP A 697 -29.35 -0.79 -8.66
N SER A 698 -28.90 -1.34 -9.79
CA SER A 698 -28.00 -0.65 -10.69
C SER A 698 -28.70 0.58 -11.28
N VAL A 699 -27.98 1.70 -11.31
CA VAL A 699 -28.48 2.99 -11.80
C VAL A 699 -27.74 3.49 -13.05
N SER A 700 -26.74 2.73 -13.53
CA SER A 700 -25.97 3.06 -14.72
C SER A 700 -25.45 1.78 -15.36
N LEU A 701 -26.09 1.32 -16.43
CA LEU A 701 -25.68 0.15 -17.21
C LEU A 701 -25.41 0.55 -18.67
N PHE A 702 -24.52 -0.20 -19.32
CA PHE A 702 -24.23 -0.08 -20.75
C PHE A 702 -24.70 -1.35 -21.47
N SER A 703 -25.33 -1.19 -22.62
CA SER A 703 -25.98 -2.29 -23.35
C SER A 703 -25.00 -3.40 -23.76
N GLU A 704 -23.77 -3.02 -24.07
CA GLU A 704 -22.69 -3.87 -24.55
C GLU A 704 -22.11 -4.76 -23.44
N LYS A 705 -22.48 -4.50 -22.18
CA LYS A 705 -21.86 -5.07 -20.98
C LYS A 705 -22.84 -5.88 -20.11
N ILE A 706 -23.98 -6.31 -20.69
CA ILE A 706 -25.04 -7.04 -19.97
C ILE A 706 -24.76 -8.55 -19.91
N HIS A 707 -24.32 -9.15 -21.03
CA HIS A 707 -24.12 -10.59 -21.16
C HIS A 707 -22.61 -10.88 -21.15
N GLN A 708 -22.13 -11.46 -20.06
CA GLN A 708 -20.73 -11.77 -19.79
C GLN A 708 -20.61 -13.20 -19.27
N ASN A 709 -19.46 -13.83 -19.52
CA ASN A 709 -19.03 -15.11 -18.99
C ASN A 709 -18.53 -14.93 -17.55
N ASP A 710 -19.34 -15.32 -16.57
CA ASP A 710 -19.06 -15.11 -15.14
C ASP A 710 -17.75 -15.77 -14.64
N LEU A 711 -17.14 -16.68 -15.42
CA LEU A 711 -15.91 -17.40 -15.08
C LEU A 711 -14.63 -16.76 -15.62
N GLU A 712 -14.66 -16.29 -16.87
CA GLU A 712 -13.48 -15.86 -17.62
C GLU A 712 -13.50 -14.39 -18.00
N ASP A 713 -14.69 -13.82 -18.17
CA ASP A 713 -14.79 -12.44 -18.60
C ASP A 713 -14.28 -11.59 -17.43
N THR A 714 -13.12 -10.96 -17.65
CA THR A 714 -12.41 -10.06 -16.74
C THR A 714 -12.08 -8.75 -17.41
N ASP A 715 -12.57 -7.65 -16.85
CA ASP A 715 -12.24 -6.28 -17.21
C ASP A 715 -12.92 -5.37 -16.19
N HIS A 716 -12.17 -4.37 -15.77
CA HIS A 716 -12.54 -3.47 -14.70
C HIS A 716 -13.26 -2.27 -15.25
N PHE A 717 -14.11 -1.67 -14.42
CA PHE A 717 -14.49 -0.27 -14.62
C PHE A 717 -13.28 0.69 -14.38
N GLU A 718 -12.14 0.16 -13.93
CA GLU A 718 -10.95 0.86 -13.48
C GLU A 718 -9.66 0.13 -13.90
N VAL A 719 -8.87 0.79 -14.75
CA VAL A 719 -7.64 0.34 -15.46
C VAL A 719 -7.90 -0.30 -16.83
N ARG A 720 -7.29 0.29 -17.87
CA ARG A 720 -7.06 -0.33 -19.18
C ARG A 720 -5.56 -0.46 -19.37
N LEU A 721 -5.14 -1.58 -19.94
CA LEU A 721 -3.87 -1.71 -20.66
C LEU A 721 -4.13 -2.36 -22.03
N GLN A 722 -3.21 -2.06 -22.96
CA GLN A 722 -3.11 -2.39 -24.39
C GLN A 722 -4.09 -1.73 -25.38
N LEU A 723 -3.56 -0.83 -26.21
CA LEU A 723 -3.27 -1.11 -27.64
C LEU A 723 -2.62 0.11 -28.32
N GLN A 724 -1.36 -0.01 -28.75
CA GLN A 724 -0.96 0.29 -30.14
C GLN A 724 0.50 -0.11 -30.45
N LEU A 725 0.64 -1.30 -31.04
CA LEU A 725 1.60 -1.51 -32.12
C LEU A 725 0.79 -1.90 -33.37
N CYS A 726 1.29 -1.47 -34.53
CA CYS A 726 0.76 -1.69 -35.88
C CYS A 726 -0.30 -0.70 -36.41
N GLN A 727 0.16 0.52 -36.72
CA GLN A 727 -0.18 1.10 -38.03
C GLN A 727 0.70 0.43 -39.08
N PHE A 728 0.11 -0.37 -39.97
CA PHE A 728 0.49 -0.69 -41.36
C PHE A 728 -0.01 -2.09 -41.72
N CYS A 729 -1.25 -2.18 -42.21
CA CYS A 729 -1.67 -2.98 -43.38
C CYS A 729 -3.19 -3.11 -43.40
N SER A 730 -3.80 -2.65 -44.49
CA SER A 730 -5.14 -3.04 -44.92
C SER A 730 -5.23 -4.57 -45.01
N TRP A 731 -6.13 -5.23 -44.32
CA TRP A 731 -6.86 -6.44 -44.75
C TRP A 731 -8.01 -6.71 -43.76
N GLN A 732 -9.18 -7.00 -44.32
CA GLN A 732 -10.42 -7.35 -43.62
C GLN A 732 -10.28 -8.60 -42.75
N GLN A 733 -11.14 -8.63 -41.73
CA GLN A 733 -11.81 -9.80 -41.14
C GLN A 733 -11.12 -10.53 -39.97
N THR A 734 -11.90 -10.61 -38.87
CA THR A 734 -11.85 -11.57 -37.76
C THR A 734 -10.58 -11.58 -36.90
N PHE A 735 -10.60 -10.88 -35.76
CA PHE A 735 -10.03 -11.37 -34.49
C PHE A 735 -10.66 -10.56 -33.32
N LEU A 736 -11.40 -11.26 -32.46
CA LEU A 736 -12.06 -10.76 -31.24
C LEU A 736 -11.06 -10.74 -30.07
N PRO A 737 -11.00 -9.68 -29.23
CA PRO A 737 -10.40 -9.76 -27.90
C PRO A 737 -11.46 -10.04 -26.81
N SER A 738 -11.13 -10.97 -25.92
CA SER A 738 -11.88 -11.52 -24.76
C SER A 738 -12.05 -10.50 -23.60
N GLN A 739 -13.20 -10.49 -22.89
CA GLN A 739 -13.68 -9.35 -22.08
C GLN A 739 -14.71 -9.67 -20.94
N THR A 740 -14.37 -9.40 -19.66
CA THR A 740 -15.15 -8.62 -18.60
C THR A 740 -15.85 -9.14 -17.26
N VAL A 741 -15.43 -8.65 -16.04
CA VAL A 741 -16.11 -8.76 -14.69
C VAL A 741 -16.72 -7.41 -14.31
N ILE A 742 -17.92 -7.05 -14.79
CA ILE A 742 -18.49 -5.69 -14.61
C ILE A 742 -19.65 -5.57 -13.64
N LEU A 743 -20.44 -6.61 -13.44
CA LEU A 743 -21.75 -6.48 -12.81
C LEU A 743 -21.64 -6.29 -11.29
N PHE A 744 -20.68 -6.97 -10.64
CA PHE A 744 -20.34 -6.71 -9.24
C PHE A 744 -19.88 -5.25 -9.03
N GLN A 745 -18.91 -4.80 -9.84
CA GLN A 745 -18.33 -3.47 -9.71
C GLN A 745 -19.36 -2.36 -9.97
N ASN A 746 -20.38 -2.62 -10.77
CA ASN A 746 -21.48 -1.69 -10.99
C ASN A 746 -22.22 -1.33 -9.69
N ILE A 747 -22.54 -2.34 -8.89
CA ILE A 747 -23.19 -2.16 -7.58
C ILE A 747 -22.18 -1.59 -6.58
N GLN A 748 -20.96 -2.11 -6.54
CA GLN A 748 -19.95 -1.68 -5.57
C GLN A 748 -19.55 -0.21 -5.75
N SER A 749 -19.27 0.22 -6.97
CA SER A 749 -18.85 1.60 -7.28
C SER A 749 -19.94 2.64 -7.02
N THR A 750 -21.20 2.22 -6.96
CA THR A 750 -22.35 3.09 -6.71
C THR A 750 -22.92 2.95 -5.30
N ASN A 751 -22.24 2.21 -4.41
CA ASN A 751 -22.42 2.33 -2.97
C ASN A 751 -21.23 3.14 -2.43
N TRP A 752 -21.51 4.35 -1.96
CA TRP A 752 -20.50 5.33 -1.56
C TRP A 752 -20.53 5.51 -0.04
N GLN A 753 -19.78 4.69 0.66
CA GLN A 753 -19.74 4.72 2.11
C GLN A 753 -18.59 5.60 2.66
N THR A 754 -18.53 5.83 3.99
CA THR A 754 -17.37 6.47 4.64
C THR A 754 -16.10 5.65 4.51
N MET A 755 -16.23 4.33 4.55
CA MET A 755 -15.18 3.36 4.23
C MET A 755 -15.63 2.49 3.08
N ARG A 756 -14.73 2.10 2.19
CA ARG A 756 -15.01 1.11 1.15
C ARG A 756 -14.01 -0.04 1.20
N PHE A 757 -14.53 -1.25 1.23
CA PHE A 757 -13.76 -2.48 1.08
C PHE A 757 -13.63 -2.81 -0.41
N LYS A 758 -12.42 -2.96 -0.92
CA LYS A 758 -12.14 -3.05 -2.36
C LYS A 758 -11.47 -4.40 -2.66
N PRO A 759 -12.22 -5.34 -3.26
CA PRO A 759 -11.64 -6.59 -3.72
C PRO A 759 -10.52 -6.36 -4.74
N PRO A 760 -9.55 -7.28 -4.82
CA PRO A 760 -8.49 -7.18 -5.79
C PRO A 760 -9.05 -7.36 -7.20
N PRO A 761 -8.60 -6.58 -8.17
CA PRO A 761 -8.87 -6.84 -9.57
C PRO A 761 -8.34 -8.22 -10.01
N PRO A 762 -9.12 -9.01 -10.79
CA PRO A 762 -8.60 -10.13 -11.56
C PRO A 762 -7.28 -9.83 -12.25
N ASN A 763 -6.34 -10.79 -12.21
CA ASN A 763 -5.11 -10.80 -13.02
C ASN A 763 -4.24 -9.54 -12.84
N SER A 764 -4.10 -9.09 -11.60
CA SER A 764 -3.25 -7.94 -11.28
C SER A 764 -2.45 -8.13 -9.99
N SER A 765 -1.35 -7.40 -9.89
CA SER A 765 -0.53 -7.31 -8.68
C SER A 765 -1.18 -6.48 -7.57
N ILE A 766 -2.39 -5.97 -7.77
CA ILE A 766 -3.22 -5.30 -6.76
C ILE A 766 -3.75 -6.30 -5.75
N GLY A 767 -3.60 -5.99 -4.46
CA GLY A 767 -4.14 -6.74 -3.34
C GLY A 767 -5.51 -6.26 -2.84
N TRP A 768 -5.92 -6.77 -1.68
CA TRP A 768 -7.12 -6.32 -0.98
C TRP A 768 -6.90 -4.89 -0.45
N ARG A 769 -7.88 -4.01 -0.67
CA ARG A 769 -7.75 -2.59 -0.36
C ARG A 769 -8.88 -2.08 0.51
N VAL A 770 -8.59 -1.01 1.25
CA VAL A 770 -9.57 -0.20 1.97
C VAL A 770 -9.42 1.26 1.58
N GLU A 771 -10.53 1.96 1.48
CA GLU A 771 -10.56 3.36 1.09
C GLU A 771 -11.27 4.19 2.15
N PHE A 772 -10.60 5.25 2.61
CA PHE A 772 -11.04 6.21 3.62
C PHE A 772 -11.51 7.49 2.91
N ARG A 773 -12.81 7.76 2.95
CA ARG A 773 -13.51 8.75 2.11
C ARG A 773 -14.09 10.00 2.79
N PRO A 774 -14.11 10.17 4.13
CA PRO A 774 -14.87 11.25 4.76
C PRO A 774 -14.20 12.63 4.68
N CYS A 775 -12.88 12.71 4.48
CA CYS A 775 -12.16 13.99 4.55
C CYS A 775 -12.67 15.00 3.52
N GLU A 776 -12.83 16.25 3.96
CA GLU A 776 -13.04 17.38 3.05
C GLU A 776 -11.69 17.78 2.44
N VAL A 777 -11.70 18.28 1.20
CA VAL A 777 -10.48 18.79 0.58
C VAL A 777 -10.16 20.18 1.15
N GLN A 778 -8.88 20.41 1.41
CA GLN A 778 -8.37 21.67 1.96
C GLN A 778 -7.80 22.56 0.87
N ILE A 779 -7.71 23.86 1.18
CA ILE A 779 -7.30 24.89 0.23
C ILE A 779 -5.85 24.70 -0.24
N THR A 780 -4.94 24.31 0.67
CA THR A 780 -3.52 24.15 0.35
C THR A 780 -3.07 22.69 0.28
N ASP A 781 -2.07 22.44 -0.56
CA ASP A 781 -1.43 21.11 -0.67
C ASP A 781 -0.77 20.68 0.65
N PHE A 782 -0.28 21.65 1.45
CA PHE A 782 0.27 21.41 2.79
C PHE A 782 -0.77 20.79 3.74
N GLU A 783 -1.98 21.33 3.78
CA GLU A 783 -3.05 20.82 4.64
C GLU A 783 -3.52 19.43 4.18
N ASN A 784 -3.70 19.26 2.87
CA ASN A 784 -4.10 17.97 2.29
C ASN A 784 -3.05 16.89 2.59
N ALA A 785 -1.76 17.20 2.37
CA ALA A 785 -0.66 16.31 2.71
C ALA A 785 -0.61 16.00 4.21
N ALA A 786 -0.86 16.98 5.09
CA ALA A 786 -0.88 16.76 6.53
C ALA A 786 -1.97 15.75 6.95
N ILE A 787 -3.19 15.90 6.44
CA ILE A 787 -4.30 14.99 6.68
C ILE A 787 -3.98 13.59 6.15
N VAL A 788 -3.41 13.51 4.94
CA VAL A 788 -3.03 12.24 4.33
C VAL A 788 -1.98 11.52 5.15
N CYS A 789 -0.88 12.20 5.47
CA CYS A 789 0.23 11.67 6.24
C CYS A 789 -0.22 11.21 7.63
N PHE A 790 -1.07 11.98 8.31
CA PHE A 790 -1.59 11.59 9.62
C PHE A 790 -2.44 10.32 9.55
N THR A 791 -3.33 10.22 8.57
CA THR A 791 -4.21 9.04 8.41
C THR A 791 -3.37 7.79 8.12
N VAL A 792 -2.36 7.89 7.26
CA VAL A 792 -1.44 6.78 6.94
C VAL A 792 -0.55 6.41 8.14
N LEU A 793 -0.07 7.38 8.92
CA LEU A 793 0.69 7.06 10.14
C LEU A 793 -0.19 6.36 11.17
N LEU A 794 -1.45 6.78 11.27
CA LEU A 794 -2.40 6.20 12.21
C LEU A 794 -2.75 4.75 11.85
N THR A 795 -2.91 4.39 10.56
CA THR A 795 -3.09 2.98 10.18
C THR A 795 -1.90 2.12 10.60
N ARG A 796 -0.67 2.63 10.44
CA ARG A 796 0.54 1.93 10.90
C ARG A 796 0.57 1.76 12.41
N VAL A 797 0.18 2.78 13.16
CA VAL A 797 0.12 2.71 14.64
C VAL A 797 -0.95 1.72 15.09
N ILE A 798 -2.13 1.74 14.46
CA ILE A 798 -3.22 0.79 14.74
C ILE A 798 -2.74 -0.64 14.56
N LEU A 799 -2.08 -0.96 13.45
CA LEU A 799 -1.55 -2.30 13.17
C LEU A 799 -0.39 -2.67 14.10
N SER A 800 0.55 -1.74 14.33
CA SER A 800 1.77 -2.02 15.10
C SER A 800 1.50 -2.21 16.59
N TYR A 801 0.59 -1.42 17.15
CA TYR A 801 0.20 -1.50 18.56
C TYR A 801 -1.08 -2.32 18.78
N LYS A 802 -1.66 -2.89 17.72
CA LYS A 802 -2.92 -3.64 17.75
C LYS A 802 -4.03 -2.87 18.48
N LEU A 803 -4.17 -1.58 18.14
CA LEU A 803 -5.14 -0.72 18.79
C LEU A 803 -6.57 -1.18 18.45
N ASN A 804 -7.44 -1.11 19.44
CA ASN A 804 -8.87 -1.36 19.27
C ASN A 804 -9.64 -0.05 19.41
N LEU A 805 -10.18 0.48 18.32
CA LEU A 805 -10.97 1.71 18.28
C LEU A 805 -12.48 1.46 18.19
N LEU A 806 -12.89 0.20 18.05
CA LEU A 806 -14.26 -0.19 17.72
C LEU A 806 -15.27 0.30 18.76
N ILE A 807 -16.38 0.82 18.25
CA ILE A 807 -17.55 1.27 19.01
C ILE A 807 -18.82 0.80 18.27
N PRO A 808 -19.98 0.67 18.94
CA PRO A 808 -21.24 0.33 18.27
C PRO A 808 -21.55 1.23 17.05
N ILE A 809 -22.02 0.65 15.95
CA ILE A 809 -22.36 1.37 14.70
C ILE A 809 -23.39 2.47 14.97
N SER A 810 -24.36 2.24 15.85
CA SER A 810 -25.34 3.28 16.23
C SER A 810 -24.68 4.55 16.80
N LYS A 811 -23.53 4.43 17.45
CA LYS A 811 -22.75 5.57 17.98
C LYS A 811 -21.90 6.22 16.89
N VAL A 812 -21.39 5.44 15.93
CA VAL A 812 -20.73 5.99 14.73
C VAL A 812 -21.72 6.85 13.94
N ASP A 813 -22.95 6.39 13.76
CA ASP A 813 -24.01 7.14 13.07
C ASP A 813 -24.38 8.42 13.81
N GLN A 814 -24.50 8.37 15.15
CA GLN A 814 -24.68 9.58 15.96
C GLN A 814 -23.52 10.57 15.78
N ASN A 815 -22.28 10.07 15.77
CA ASN A 815 -21.10 10.89 15.54
C ASN A 815 -21.11 11.52 14.14
N MET A 816 -21.55 10.82 13.10
CA MET A 816 -21.68 11.35 11.74
C MET A 816 -22.68 12.51 11.66
N VAL A 817 -23.78 12.45 12.42
CA VAL A 817 -24.74 13.56 12.53
C VAL A 817 -24.11 14.74 13.27
N ARG A 818 -23.39 14.50 14.37
CA ARG A 818 -22.72 15.57 15.14
C ARG A 818 -21.60 16.24 14.36
N ALA A 819 -20.85 15.48 13.55
CA ALA A 819 -19.71 15.96 12.77
C ALA A 819 -20.05 17.07 11.78
N GLN A 820 -21.32 17.17 11.36
CA GLN A 820 -21.74 18.14 10.36
C GLN A 820 -22.24 19.45 10.93
N LYS A 821 -22.52 19.51 12.22
CA LYS A 821 -22.96 20.73 12.87
C LYS A 821 -21.89 21.81 12.76
N ARG A 822 -22.32 23.06 12.68
CA ARG A 822 -21.42 24.21 12.73
C ARG A 822 -20.54 24.17 13.99
N ASP A 823 -19.24 24.42 13.81
CA ASP A 823 -18.22 24.44 14.86
C ASP A 823 -18.11 23.11 15.65
N ALA A 824 -18.52 21.98 15.05
CA ALA A 824 -18.51 20.67 15.73
C ALA A 824 -17.15 20.31 16.33
N VAL A 825 -16.05 20.69 15.65
CA VAL A 825 -14.68 20.46 16.14
C VAL A 825 -14.39 21.10 17.51
N LYS A 826 -15.05 22.22 17.83
CA LYS A 826 -14.85 22.97 19.09
C LYS A 826 -15.91 22.66 20.14
N VAL A 827 -17.16 22.47 19.71
CA VAL A 827 -18.33 22.46 20.60
C VAL A 827 -18.85 21.06 20.88
N GLU A 828 -18.87 20.20 19.86
CA GLU A 828 -19.52 18.89 19.96
C GLU A 828 -18.59 17.88 20.63
N LYS A 829 -19.22 16.86 21.20
CA LYS A 829 -18.53 15.68 21.72
C LYS A 829 -18.89 14.47 20.88
N PHE A 830 -17.97 13.53 20.79
CA PHE A 830 -18.07 12.34 19.98
C PHE A 830 -17.86 11.11 20.85
N TRP A 831 -18.66 10.06 20.61
CA TRP A 831 -18.43 8.77 21.21
C TRP A 831 -17.10 8.20 20.74
N PHE A 832 -16.23 7.86 21.68
CA PHE A 832 -14.95 7.23 21.40
C PHE A 832 -14.59 6.25 22.52
N ARG A 833 -13.79 5.24 22.18
CA ARG A 833 -13.36 4.22 23.15
C ARG A 833 -12.39 4.82 24.17
N ARG A 834 -12.54 4.47 25.45
CA ARG A 834 -11.67 4.98 26.52
C ARG A 834 -10.31 4.27 26.55
N ASP A 835 -10.32 2.95 26.49
CA ASP A 835 -9.11 2.14 26.47
C ASP A 835 -8.96 1.48 25.11
N ILE A 836 -7.94 1.90 24.39
CA ILE A 836 -7.63 1.46 23.03
C ILE A 836 -6.40 0.53 22.99
N THR A 837 -5.75 0.31 24.14
CA THR A 837 -4.47 -0.40 24.26
C THR A 837 -4.56 -1.77 24.91
N SER A 838 -5.63 -2.03 25.68
CA SER A 838 -5.76 -3.29 26.42
C SER A 838 -6.71 -4.26 25.73
N ASP A 839 -6.30 -5.54 25.67
CA ASP A 839 -7.11 -6.66 25.17
C ASP A 839 -8.16 -7.14 26.21
N ILE A 840 -8.49 -6.33 27.21
CA ILE A 840 -9.16 -6.82 28.42
C ILE A 840 -10.63 -7.16 28.14
N LYS A 841 -10.94 -8.45 28.28
CA LYS A 841 -12.27 -9.02 28.53
C LYS A 841 -12.79 -8.55 29.91
N SER A 842 -13.04 -7.26 30.10
CA SER A 842 -13.64 -6.78 31.35
C SER A 842 -15.16 -6.90 31.23
N ASP A 843 -15.78 -7.73 32.06
CA ASP A 843 -17.23 -7.98 32.18
C ASP A 843 -18.09 -6.73 32.52
N ASN A 844 -17.50 -5.52 32.52
CA ASN A 844 -18.16 -4.28 32.88
C ASN A 844 -18.40 -3.41 31.62
N THR A 845 -19.37 -3.81 30.81
CA THR A 845 -19.76 -3.20 29.52
C THR A 845 -20.21 -1.73 29.59
N GLN A 846 -20.43 -1.17 30.78
CA GLN A 846 -20.94 0.19 30.95
C GLN A 846 -19.87 1.31 30.91
N LEU A 847 -18.57 1.00 30.90
CA LEU A 847 -17.48 2.01 30.95
C LEU A 847 -16.53 2.00 29.72
N GLU A 848 -16.81 1.20 28.68
CA GLU A 848 -15.87 0.97 27.56
C GLU A 848 -15.70 2.20 26.62
N TYR A 849 -16.74 3.01 26.44
CA TYR A 849 -16.72 4.20 25.57
C TYR A 849 -17.37 5.41 26.25
N THR A 850 -16.91 6.60 25.90
CA THR A 850 -17.41 7.86 26.46
C THR A 850 -17.38 8.97 25.43
N GLU A 851 -17.96 10.11 25.77
CA GLU A 851 -17.95 11.28 24.90
C GLU A 851 -16.68 12.11 25.13
N PHE A 852 -15.92 12.33 24.06
CA PHE A 852 -14.74 13.18 24.04
C PHE A 852 -14.90 14.30 23.02
N THR A 853 -14.31 15.45 23.28
CA THR A 853 -14.10 16.48 22.25
C THR A 853 -13.05 16.03 21.24
N ILE A 854 -13.04 16.62 20.04
CA ILE A 854 -11.99 16.32 19.03
C ILE A 854 -10.60 16.62 19.59
N ASN A 855 -10.46 17.68 20.38
CA ASN A 855 -9.21 17.99 21.10
C ASN A 855 -8.75 16.83 21.99
N GLU A 856 -9.64 16.28 22.82
CA GLU A 856 -9.30 15.17 23.72
C GLU A 856 -8.95 13.89 22.96
N ILE A 857 -9.59 13.62 21.82
CA ILE A 857 -9.28 12.46 20.96
C ILE A 857 -7.90 12.64 20.29
N ILE A 858 -7.61 13.81 19.73
CA ILE A 858 -6.38 14.05 18.97
C ILE A 858 -5.17 14.27 19.90
N ASN A 859 -5.31 15.16 20.89
CA ASN A 859 -4.23 15.58 21.78
C ASN A 859 -4.16 14.79 23.10
N GLY A 860 -5.21 14.04 23.43
CA GLY A 860 -5.29 13.27 24.67
C GLY A 860 -5.94 14.04 25.81
N LYS A 861 -6.21 13.31 26.88
CA LYS A 861 -6.73 13.81 28.16
C LYS A 861 -5.95 13.15 29.29
N ASN A 862 -5.22 13.95 30.06
CA ASN A 862 -4.34 13.46 31.13
C ASN A 862 -5.02 12.44 32.04
N GLY A 863 -4.42 11.25 32.16
CA GLY A 863 -4.91 10.16 32.99
C GLY A 863 -6.18 9.45 32.49
N VAL A 864 -6.74 9.83 31.34
CA VAL A 864 -8.00 9.27 30.81
C VAL A 864 -7.83 8.67 29.41
N PHE A 865 -7.19 9.38 28.49
CA PHE A 865 -6.96 8.91 27.12
C PHE A 865 -5.62 9.43 26.61
N PRO A 866 -4.75 8.59 26.02
CA PRO A 866 -3.40 9.00 25.61
C PRO A 866 -3.40 10.04 24.48
N GLY A 867 -4.41 10.04 23.60
CA GLY A 867 -4.45 10.89 22.41
C GLY A 867 -3.83 10.21 21.18
N LEU A 868 -4.42 10.43 20.00
CA LEU A 868 -3.94 9.82 18.75
C LEU A 868 -2.57 10.37 18.32
N VAL A 869 -2.34 11.69 18.42
CA VAL A 869 -1.06 12.29 18.04
C VAL A 869 0.08 11.88 18.99
N PRO A 870 -0.11 11.87 20.33
CA PRO A 870 0.89 11.30 21.25
C PRO A 870 1.27 9.83 20.94
N LEU A 871 0.31 9.01 20.51
CA LEU A 871 0.60 7.62 20.08
C LEU A 871 1.43 7.59 18.80
N VAL A 872 1.10 8.42 17.81
CA VAL A 872 1.90 8.57 16.58
C VAL A 872 3.32 9.04 16.91
N ASN A 873 3.49 10.00 17.81
CA ASN A 873 4.81 10.47 18.24
C ASN A 873 5.61 9.36 18.94
N SER A 874 4.96 8.54 19.77
CA SER A 874 5.59 7.39 20.42
C SER A 874 6.02 6.33 19.41
N TYR A 875 5.22 6.11 18.37
CA TYR A 875 5.56 5.22 17.26
C TYR A 875 6.78 5.74 16.49
N LEU A 876 6.78 7.02 16.11
CA LEU A 876 7.88 7.65 15.38
C LEU A 876 9.19 7.66 16.18
N ALA A 877 9.14 7.84 17.50
CA ALA A 877 10.32 7.82 18.37
C ALA A 877 11.03 6.45 18.41
N ASN A 878 10.29 5.36 18.16
CA ASN A 878 10.84 4.01 18.09
C ASN A 878 11.35 3.64 16.68
N MET A 879 11.09 4.47 15.67
CA MET A 879 11.53 4.23 14.30
C MET A 879 12.79 5.05 13.98
N ASN A 880 13.66 4.49 13.15
CA ASN A 880 14.84 5.20 12.65
C ASN A 880 14.44 6.11 11.48
N VAL A 881 13.92 7.30 11.79
CA VAL A 881 13.45 8.31 10.82
C VAL A 881 14.54 9.35 10.59
N ASP A 882 14.79 9.73 9.33
CA ASP A 882 15.70 10.83 9.04
C ASP A 882 15.15 12.17 9.58
N ALA A 883 16.06 13.09 9.91
CA ALA A 883 15.71 14.33 10.60
C ALA A 883 14.78 15.25 9.79
N ASP A 884 14.88 15.25 8.47
CA ASP A 884 14.05 16.09 7.60
C ASP A 884 12.63 15.54 7.48
N THR A 885 12.47 14.22 7.30
CA THR A 885 11.18 13.53 7.37
C THR A 885 10.51 13.74 8.72
N HIS A 886 11.25 13.56 9.82
CA HIS A 886 10.72 13.77 11.16
C HIS A 886 10.25 15.23 11.35
N CYS A 887 11.03 16.22 10.91
CA CYS A 887 10.65 17.63 11.00
C CYS A 887 9.38 17.96 10.19
N THR A 888 9.26 17.42 8.98
CA THR A 888 8.06 17.59 8.13
C THR A 888 6.83 16.96 8.78
N ILE A 889 6.93 15.71 9.25
CA ILE A 889 5.82 15.02 9.93
C ILE A 889 5.39 15.79 11.19
N GLN A 890 6.34 16.27 12.01
CA GLN A 890 6.01 17.03 13.22
C GLN A 890 5.25 18.33 12.91
N ARG A 891 5.52 18.97 11.77
CA ARG A 891 4.76 20.16 11.33
C ARG A 891 3.33 19.82 10.94
N TYR A 892 3.13 18.72 10.21
CA TYR A 892 1.80 18.21 9.88
C TYR A 892 1.00 17.85 11.13
N LEU A 893 1.62 17.12 12.07
CA LEU A 893 0.99 16.77 13.34
C LEU A 893 0.61 18.05 14.10
N LYS A 894 1.49 19.05 14.17
CA LYS A 894 1.19 20.32 14.86
C LYS A 894 0.00 21.06 14.24
N LEU A 895 -0.17 21.04 12.92
CA LEU A 895 -1.36 21.60 12.26
C LEU A 895 -2.63 20.92 12.78
N ILE A 896 -2.63 19.58 12.79
CA ILE A 896 -3.76 18.76 13.25
C ILE A 896 -4.07 18.98 14.73
N GLN A 897 -3.04 18.99 15.58
CA GLN A 897 -3.18 19.26 17.02
C GLN A 897 -3.81 20.62 17.28
N LYS A 898 -3.34 21.66 16.58
CA LYS A 898 -3.85 23.02 16.76
C LYS A 898 -5.26 23.20 16.23
N ARG A 899 -5.61 22.59 15.10
CA ARG A 899 -7.00 22.54 14.60
C ARG A 899 -7.93 21.84 15.57
N ALA A 900 -7.52 20.67 16.07
CA ALA A 900 -8.30 19.91 17.04
C ALA A 900 -8.53 20.69 18.35
N SER A 901 -7.53 21.45 18.81
CA SER A 901 -7.65 22.31 20.00
C SER A 901 -8.47 23.58 19.80
N GLY A 902 -8.73 23.96 18.54
CA GLY A 902 -9.39 25.21 18.17
C GLY A 902 -8.48 26.45 18.16
N GLU A 903 -7.17 26.30 18.40
CA GLU A 903 -6.16 27.37 18.23
C GLU A 903 -6.08 27.83 16.76
N LEU A 904 -6.19 26.89 15.82
CA LEU A 904 -6.35 27.17 14.41
C LEU A 904 -7.80 26.93 13.97
N LEU A 905 -8.27 27.73 13.01
CA LEU A 905 -9.60 27.57 12.43
C LEU A 905 -9.61 26.39 11.45
N THR A 906 -10.76 25.71 11.37
CA THR A 906 -11.06 24.86 10.22
C THR A 906 -11.29 25.73 8.99
N THR A 907 -11.14 25.15 7.81
CA THR A 907 -11.40 25.83 6.55
C THR A 907 -12.82 26.39 6.52
N ALA A 908 -13.82 25.64 6.99
CA ALA A 908 -15.21 26.12 7.07
C ALA A 908 -15.38 27.32 8.00
N ALA A 909 -14.81 27.28 9.21
CA ALA A 909 -14.89 28.39 10.16
C ALA A 909 -14.17 29.64 9.63
N TRP A 910 -13.02 29.46 8.96
CA TRP A 910 -12.28 30.53 8.32
C TRP A 910 -13.06 31.16 7.16
N LEU A 911 -13.55 30.35 6.21
CA LEU A 911 -14.38 30.80 5.10
C LEU A 911 -15.58 31.61 5.59
N ARG A 912 -16.29 31.08 6.60
CA ARG A 912 -17.44 31.75 7.22
C ARG A 912 -17.05 33.11 7.81
N LYS A 913 -15.95 33.17 8.57
CA LYS A 913 -15.42 34.42 9.14
C LYS A 913 -15.10 35.45 8.06
N GLU A 914 -14.49 35.04 6.96
CA GLU A 914 -14.15 35.93 5.84
C GLU A 914 -15.40 36.52 5.18
N VAL A 915 -16.44 35.71 4.97
CA VAL A 915 -17.71 36.18 4.42
C VAL A 915 -18.43 37.11 5.39
N THR A 916 -18.54 36.74 6.67
CA THR A 916 -19.30 37.55 7.64
C THR A 916 -18.59 38.85 8.03
N SER A 917 -17.28 38.94 7.81
CA SER A 917 -16.48 40.15 8.04
C SER A 917 -16.38 41.05 6.81
N HIS A 918 -16.94 40.64 5.67
CA HIS A 918 -16.84 41.38 4.41
C HIS A 918 -17.71 42.64 4.42
N ALA A 919 -17.19 43.76 3.89
CA ALA A 919 -17.88 45.06 3.95
C ALA A 919 -19.26 45.08 3.26
N GLU A 920 -19.45 44.26 2.22
CA GLU A 920 -20.74 44.11 1.52
C GLU A 920 -21.69 43.07 2.13
N TYR A 921 -21.26 42.34 3.16
CA TYR A 921 -22.12 41.35 3.80
C TYR A 921 -23.19 42.05 4.62
N LYS A 922 -24.46 41.74 4.35
CA LYS A 922 -25.61 42.46 4.92
C LYS A 922 -26.22 41.74 6.12
N HIS A 923 -25.52 40.79 6.73
CA HIS A 923 -26.05 39.96 7.83
C HIS A 923 -27.33 39.19 7.45
N ASP A 924 -27.52 38.90 6.17
CA ASP A 924 -28.68 38.23 5.59
C ASP A 924 -28.37 36.78 5.15
N ALA A 925 -27.19 36.27 5.52
CA ALA A 925 -26.65 34.99 5.09
C ALA A 925 -26.48 34.84 3.56
N VAL A 926 -26.49 35.94 2.78
CA VAL A 926 -26.33 35.90 1.32
C VAL A 926 -24.89 36.20 0.92
N ILE A 927 -24.37 35.39 -0.01
CA ILE A 927 -23.04 35.54 -0.62
C ILE A 927 -23.22 36.14 -2.00
N THR A 928 -22.92 37.43 -2.16
CA THR A 928 -22.99 38.14 -3.46
C THR A 928 -21.87 37.70 -4.41
N GLN A 929 -21.97 38.06 -5.71
CA GLN A 929 -20.89 37.77 -6.67
C GLN A 929 -19.57 38.44 -6.24
N ARG A 930 -19.66 39.66 -5.69
CA ARG A 930 -18.51 40.41 -5.20
C ARG A 930 -17.84 39.74 -4.00
N ILE A 931 -18.61 39.34 -3.00
CA ILE A 931 -18.10 38.59 -1.84
C ILE A 931 -17.42 37.30 -2.31
N ASN A 932 -18.05 36.56 -3.23
CA ASN A 932 -17.48 35.33 -3.78
C ASN A 932 -16.16 35.58 -4.52
N TYR A 933 -16.08 36.63 -5.33
CA TYR A 933 -14.85 36.99 -6.04
C TYR A 933 -13.71 37.35 -5.07
N ASP A 934 -13.96 38.23 -4.10
CA ASP A 934 -12.93 38.67 -3.15
C ASP A 934 -12.46 37.50 -2.26
N LEU A 935 -13.37 36.63 -1.84
CA LEU A 935 -13.06 35.40 -1.11
C LEU A 935 -12.15 34.47 -1.91
N LEU A 936 -12.53 34.15 -3.15
CA LEU A 936 -11.77 33.23 -4.01
C LEU A 936 -10.41 33.82 -4.41
N LYS A 937 -10.32 35.13 -4.66
CA LYS A 937 -9.02 35.80 -4.86
C LYS A 937 -8.12 35.73 -3.63
N LYS A 938 -8.68 35.90 -2.42
CA LYS A 938 -7.91 35.74 -1.18
C LYS A 938 -7.38 34.30 -1.04
N ILE A 939 -8.20 33.30 -1.38
CA ILE A 939 -7.80 31.90 -1.40
C ILE A 939 -6.65 31.67 -2.40
N ASP A 940 -6.76 32.18 -3.61
CA ASP A 940 -5.73 32.10 -4.65
C ASP A 940 -4.39 32.68 -4.18
N SER A 941 -4.42 33.86 -3.54
CA SER A 941 -3.23 34.50 -2.96
C SER A 941 -2.62 33.72 -1.79
N ILE A 942 -3.43 32.99 -1.01
CA ILE A 942 -2.91 32.11 0.06
C ILE A 942 -2.21 30.89 -0.56
N VAL A 943 -2.80 30.25 -1.57
CA VAL A 943 -2.23 29.09 -2.26
C VAL A 943 -0.93 29.45 -2.97
N SER A 944 -0.90 30.61 -3.63
CA SER A 944 0.30 31.16 -4.30
C SER A 944 1.38 31.66 -3.33
N SER A 945 1.10 31.63 -2.02
CA SER A 945 1.99 32.13 -0.95
C SER A 945 2.27 33.64 -0.99
N ASP A 946 1.42 34.42 -1.66
CA ASP A 946 1.51 35.90 -1.68
C ASP A 946 1.06 36.50 -0.34
N ILE A 947 0.09 35.86 0.32
CA ILE A 947 -0.45 36.28 1.61
C ILE A 947 -0.26 35.16 2.64
N SER A 948 0.32 35.49 3.79
CA SER A 948 0.38 34.57 4.93
C SER A 948 -0.95 34.58 5.69
N CYS A 949 -1.50 33.40 5.98
CA CYS A 949 -2.72 33.23 6.80
C CYS A 949 -2.42 32.39 8.06
N PRO A 950 -1.89 33.02 9.14
CA PRO A 950 -1.52 32.28 10.35
C PRO A 950 -2.69 31.66 11.11
N GLU A 951 -3.91 32.19 10.96
CA GLU A 951 -5.11 31.66 11.61
C GLU A 951 -5.61 30.34 11.02
N LEU A 952 -5.27 30.06 9.75
CA LEU A 952 -5.60 28.82 9.05
C LEU A 952 -4.43 27.83 9.03
N LEU A 953 -3.21 28.34 8.79
CA LEU A 953 -2.01 27.52 8.52
C LEU A 953 -0.96 27.56 9.64
N GLY A 954 -1.05 28.50 10.57
CA GLY A 954 -0.04 28.75 11.60
C GLY A 954 1.17 29.56 11.10
N GLN A 955 2.17 29.74 11.98
CA GLN A 955 3.31 30.65 11.75
C GLN A 955 4.43 30.08 10.83
N CYS A 956 4.41 28.79 10.47
CA CYS A 956 5.48 28.18 9.67
C CYS A 956 4.94 27.03 8.81
N VAL A 957 4.73 27.30 7.51
CA VAL A 957 4.11 26.39 6.53
C VAL A 957 5.14 25.79 5.55
N SER A 958 6.39 26.27 5.56
CA SER A 958 7.43 25.77 4.64
C SER A 958 7.87 24.36 5.05
N SER A 959 7.40 23.33 4.37
CA SER A 959 7.88 21.95 4.49
C SER A 959 9.19 21.72 3.71
N LYS A 960 10.02 20.76 4.13
CA LYS A 960 11.25 20.36 3.41
C LYS A 960 11.01 19.17 2.48
N THR A 961 9.86 19.15 1.82
CA THR A 961 9.45 18.06 0.93
C THR A 961 10.27 18.07 -0.36
N THR A 962 10.59 16.89 -0.89
CA THR A 962 11.38 16.72 -2.10
C THR A 962 10.61 15.93 -3.15
N ASP A 963 10.87 16.23 -4.43
CA ASP A 963 10.20 15.56 -5.56
C ASP A 963 10.58 14.08 -5.69
N THR A 964 11.66 13.66 -5.04
CA THR A 964 12.18 12.29 -5.10
C THR A 964 12.57 11.81 -3.71
N ILE A 965 12.45 10.49 -3.52
CA ILE A 965 12.99 9.79 -2.37
C ILE A 965 14.52 9.77 -2.52
N PRO A 966 15.30 9.98 -1.44
CA PRO A 966 16.76 9.85 -1.51
C PRO A 966 17.17 8.51 -2.14
N ALA A 967 18.08 8.54 -3.12
CA ALA A 967 18.46 7.37 -3.91
C ALA A 967 18.95 6.18 -3.06
N ALA A 968 19.54 6.46 -1.89
CA ALA A 968 19.95 5.44 -0.92
C ALA A 968 18.76 4.66 -0.32
N VAL A 969 17.61 5.31 -0.14
CA VAL A 969 16.38 4.73 0.45
C VAL A 969 15.57 3.99 -0.62
N ALA A 970 15.48 4.53 -1.84
CA ALA A 970 14.86 3.85 -2.98
C ALA A 970 15.56 2.51 -3.33
N LYS A 971 16.85 2.41 -3.03
CA LYS A 971 17.64 1.18 -3.23
C LYS A 971 17.37 0.12 -2.16
N ALA A 972 17.01 0.53 -0.94
CA ALA A 972 16.64 -0.38 0.14
C ALA A 972 15.26 -1.04 -0.12
N GLU A 973 14.34 -0.32 -0.75
CA GLU A 973 13.01 -0.82 -1.12
C GLU A 973 13.07 -1.98 -2.13
N LYS A 974 13.95 -1.87 -3.14
CA LYS A 974 14.22 -2.95 -4.10
C LYS A 974 14.88 -4.17 -3.47
N CYS A 975 15.49 -4.00 -2.29
CA CYS A 975 16.18 -5.07 -1.57
C CYS A 975 15.25 -5.77 -0.55
N SER A 976 14.23 -5.08 -0.02
CA SER A 976 13.23 -5.67 0.88
C SER A 976 12.19 -6.52 0.15
N THR A 977 11.89 -6.22 -1.11
CA THR A 977 10.97 -7.02 -1.95
C THR A 977 11.48 -8.42 -2.28
N THR A 978 12.76 -8.70 -2.05
CA THR A 978 13.37 -10.01 -2.29
C THR A 978 13.43 -10.94 -1.06
N ASN A 979 12.98 -10.49 0.12
CA ASN A 979 13.13 -11.22 1.40
C ASN A 979 11.82 -11.31 2.22
N CYS A 980 10.64 -11.36 1.60
CA CYS A 980 9.39 -11.75 2.27
C CYS A 980 8.77 -12.96 1.57
#